data_AF-A0A453D5B6-F1
#
_entry.id   AF-A0A453D5B6-F1
#
_cell.length_a   1.000
_cell.length_b   1.000
_cell.length_c   1.000
_cell.angle_alpha   90.00
_cell.angle_beta   90.00
_cell.angle_gamma   90.00
#
_symmetry.space_group_name_H-M   'P 1'
#
loop_
_entity.id
_entity.type
_entity.pdbx_description
1 polymer ?
#
loop_
_entity_poly.entity_id
_entity_poly.type
_entity_poly.pdbx_seq_one_letter_code
_entity_poly.pdbx_strand_id
1 'polypeptide(L)'
;NSIKRPCDSNIQPSSALKKAKCTDSSSSASSEDDGSDDVPLARRLTVGEPSKRKPSAKDIVTKKKKSPSSSKDNQKVVKRKTKKLMRNSRSSKATKVREVSGGGKKWSTLVHNGVIFPPPYKPHGVKMLYNGKPVDLTPEQEEVATMFAVMKDTEYASKETFINNFFTDWSKILGKTHTIKKFELCDFTPIYEWHLQEKEKKTQMTSEEKKALREERQKQEEKFMWASVDGVKEKVGNFRVEPPGLFRGRGEHPKMGRLKRRIRPSDITINIGEKAPVPVCPIPGESWKEVKHDNTVTWLAFWNDPINQKDFKYVFLAASSSLKGQSDKEKYEKARKLKDHIKNIRANYTKDFRSKEQVKKQIAVATYLIDKLALRAGNEKDDDEADTVGCCTLKVENVTCLPPNKLQFDFLGKDSIRYLNTVEVEPLVYKAIKEFCAGKNKGGHVFDKLDTTKLNAHLKDLMPGLTAKVFRTYNASITLDDILNEETEDGNLIEKINVYSRANKQVAIICNHQRAVPKSHDSQMTKLNEKIDELKAQRDEWKADLERAKKGKPLAGDKDGKPKRKLTPEVLETKISRIETRIKEMDMTKTNREELKTVALGTSKINYLDPRITVAWCKTHEVPIEKVLQSLGSPLVCVIVVLSFAAP
;
A
#
# COMPACT_ATOMS: atom_id res chain seq x y z
N ASN A 1 -52.08 27.31 8.10
CA ASN A 1 -53.52 27.29 8.43
C ASN A 1 -54.05 25.89 8.21
N SER A 2 -54.82 25.20 9.06
CA SER A 2 -55.13 25.23 10.51
C SER A 2 -56.47 24.50 10.69
N ILE A 3 -56.75 23.93 11.89
CA ILE A 3 -58.05 23.29 12.29
C ILE A 3 -58.32 21.94 11.55
N LYS A 4 -58.79 20.84 12.16
CA LYS A 4 -59.12 20.46 13.57
C LYS A 4 -58.98 18.93 13.78
N ARG A 5 -59.32 18.44 14.99
CA ARG A 5 -59.82 17.07 15.28
C ARG A 5 -61.31 17.14 15.70
N PRO A 6 -62.05 16.02 15.84
CA PRO A 6 -62.09 15.18 17.07
C PRO A 6 -61.72 13.69 16.79
N CYS A 7 -61.37 12.77 17.71
CA CYS A 7 -61.93 12.33 19.02
C CYS A 7 -63.27 11.55 18.90
N ASP A 8 -63.60 10.49 19.66
CA ASP A 8 -62.83 9.46 20.41
C ASP A 8 -63.82 8.38 20.92
N SER A 9 -63.50 7.07 20.91
CA SER A 9 -64.21 6.06 21.75
C SER A 9 -63.44 4.74 21.93
N ASN A 10 -63.25 4.30 23.19
CA ASN A 10 -62.68 2.98 23.54
C ASN A 10 -63.66 1.82 23.31
N ILE A 11 -63.17 0.67 22.83
CA ILE A 11 -63.34 -0.66 23.49
C ILE A 11 -62.05 -1.48 23.31
N GLN A 12 -61.62 -2.18 24.36
CA GLN A 12 -60.61 -3.25 24.40
C GLN A 12 -61.05 -4.28 25.48
N PRO A 13 -60.41 -5.47 25.66
CA PRO A 13 -59.18 -5.98 25.02
C PRO A 13 -59.28 -7.43 24.47
N SER A 14 -58.25 -7.90 23.76
CA SER A 14 -57.75 -9.28 23.92
C SER A 14 -56.28 -9.44 23.50
N SER A 15 -55.63 -10.43 24.12
CA SER A 15 -54.21 -10.81 24.09
C SER A 15 -53.43 -10.68 22.77
N ALA A 16 -52.26 -10.02 22.83
CA ALA A 16 -51.21 -10.07 21.80
C ALA A 16 -50.00 -10.92 22.27
N LEU A 17 -49.55 -11.86 21.44
CA LEU A 17 -48.35 -12.67 21.68
C LEU A 17 -47.06 -11.93 21.29
N LYS A 18 -46.01 -12.09 22.09
CA LYS A 18 -44.73 -11.36 21.93
C LYS A 18 -43.92 -11.91 20.76
N LYS A 19 -43.66 -11.08 19.74
CA LYS A 19 -42.70 -11.40 18.66
C LYS A 19 -41.27 -11.16 19.14
N ALA A 20 -40.41 -12.18 19.06
CA ALA A 20 -39.05 -12.13 19.61
C ALA A 20 -38.11 -11.24 18.77
N LYS A 21 -37.10 -10.68 19.44
CA LYS A 21 -36.11 -9.76 18.88
C LYS A 21 -34.78 -10.48 18.66
N CYS A 22 -34.49 -10.87 17.42
CA CYS A 22 -33.17 -11.41 17.05
C CYS A 22 -32.09 -10.33 17.11
N THR A 23 -30.86 -10.74 17.39
CA THR A 23 -29.69 -9.87 17.59
C THR A 23 -28.68 -10.06 16.46
N ASP A 24 -28.62 -9.10 15.54
CA ASP A 24 -27.60 -9.09 14.48
C ASP A 24 -26.19 -8.93 15.06
N SER A 25 -25.30 -9.87 14.70
CA SER A 25 -23.90 -9.90 15.15
C SER A 25 -22.95 -10.31 14.02
N SER A 26 -23.17 -9.74 12.83
CA SER A 26 -22.42 -10.00 11.60
C SER A 26 -21.04 -9.31 11.58
N SER A 27 -20.04 -9.97 12.14
CA SER A 27 -18.64 -9.52 12.10
C SER A 27 -17.95 -9.89 10.78
N SER A 28 -18.13 -9.06 9.75
CA SER A 28 -17.66 -9.31 8.38
C SER A 28 -16.13 -9.23 8.21
N ALA A 29 -15.46 -10.37 8.29
CA ALA A 29 -14.02 -10.50 8.02
C ALA A 29 -13.71 -10.36 6.51
N SER A 30 -13.12 -9.24 6.10
CA SER A 30 -12.65 -9.00 4.73
C SER A 30 -11.49 -9.92 4.36
N SER A 31 -11.68 -10.78 3.37
CA SER A 31 -10.62 -11.58 2.74
C SER A 31 -9.79 -10.69 1.81
N GLU A 32 -8.49 -10.56 2.09
CA GLU A 32 -7.55 -9.81 1.25
C GLU A 32 -7.21 -10.63 -0.01
N ASP A 33 -7.34 -9.99 -1.18
CA ASP A 33 -7.03 -10.51 -2.52
C ASP A 33 -5.96 -9.61 -3.16
N ASP A 34 -4.72 -10.10 -3.22
CA ASP A 34 -3.54 -9.33 -3.63
C ASP A 34 -3.45 -9.23 -5.17
N GLY A 35 -3.84 -8.07 -5.71
CA GLY A 35 -4.03 -7.87 -7.15
C GLY A 35 -3.51 -6.54 -7.74
N SER A 36 -2.51 -5.89 -7.13
CA SER A 36 -1.80 -4.74 -7.70
C SER A 36 -0.47 -4.51 -6.97
N ASP A 37 0.56 -4.05 -7.69
CA ASP A 37 1.70 -3.35 -7.09
C ASP A 37 1.24 -2.07 -6.35
N ASP A 38 2.08 -1.54 -5.45
CA ASP A 38 1.82 -0.45 -4.49
C ASP A 38 0.84 -0.79 -3.32
N VAL A 39 1.03 -1.93 -2.64
CA VAL A 39 0.45 -2.19 -1.30
C VAL A 39 1.55 -2.45 -0.24
N PRO A 40 1.59 -1.75 0.91
CA PRO A 40 2.64 -1.96 1.92
C PRO A 40 2.51 -3.27 2.71
N LEU A 41 3.60 -4.03 2.82
CA LEU A 41 3.74 -5.34 3.50
C LEU A 41 3.48 -5.37 5.03
N ALA A 42 2.97 -4.30 5.63
CA ALA A 42 2.87 -4.10 7.08
C ALA A 42 1.60 -4.72 7.72
N ARG A 43 1.31 -6.00 7.42
CA ARG A 43 0.17 -6.74 8.02
C ARG A 43 0.48 -8.16 8.53
N ARG A 44 1.76 -8.50 8.76
CA ARG A 44 2.17 -9.71 9.49
C ARG A 44 3.16 -9.35 10.60
N LEU A 45 3.07 -10.08 11.72
CA LEU A 45 3.93 -10.03 12.93
C LEU A 45 3.64 -8.94 14.00
N THR A 46 2.43 -8.92 14.58
CA THR A 46 2.22 -8.43 15.97
C THR A 46 0.98 -9.05 16.64
N VAL A 47 1.13 -10.22 17.29
CA VAL A 47 0.30 -10.62 18.44
C VAL A 47 1.20 -11.36 19.43
N GLY A 48 1.25 -10.89 20.67
CA GLY A 48 2.11 -11.44 21.72
C GLY A 48 1.98 -10.64 23.02
N GLU A 49 0.94 -10.91 23.79
CA GLU A 49 0.61 -10.22 25.04
C GLU A 49 0.20 -11.22 26.15
N PRO A 50 0.18 -10.81 27.43
CA PRO A 50 0.91 -11.58 28.44
C PRO A 50 0.05 -12.47 29.35
N SER A 51 0.59 -13.65 29.69
CA SER A 51 0.00 -14.53 30.71
C SER A 51 0.14 -13.94 32.12
N LYS A 52 -1.01 -13.68 32.77
CA LYS A 52 -1.12 -13.55 34.24
C LYS A 52 -1.79 -14.80 34.81
N ARG A 53 -1.42 -15.17 36.05
CA ARG A 53 -1.73 -16.46 36.70
C ARG A 53 -2.87 -16.37 37.72
N LYS A 54 -3.33 -17.56 38.17
CA LYS A 54 -4.09 -17.91 39.42
C LYS A 54 -5.63 -18.01 39.29
N PRO A 55 -6.34 -18.71 40.21
CA PRO A 55 -6.00 -20.03 40.82
C PRO A 55 -7.20 -20.96 41.15
N SER A 56 -6.95 -22.27 41.30
CA SER A 56 -7.70 -23.20 42.18
C SER A 56 -6.84 -24.46 42.45
N ALA A 57 -6.63 -24.82 43.72
CA ALA A 57 -7.22 -25.96 44.44
C ALA A 57 -6.82 -27.35 43.88
N LYS A 58 -5.94 -28.14 44.51
CA LYS A 58 -5.98 -28.78 45.86
C LYS A 58 -6.98 -29.94 45.92
N ASP A 59 -6.64 -31.12 46.44
CA ASP A 59 -5.32 -31.75 46.73
C ASP A 59 -5.39 -33.19 46.11
N ILE A 60 -4.91 -34.36 46.58
CA ILE A 60 -4.11 -34.79 47.74
C ILE A 60 -3.46 -36.16 47.46
N VAL A 61 -2.25 -36.41 48.00
CA VAL A 61 -1.65 -37.73 48.36
C VAL A 61 -1.48 -38.81 47.26
N THR A 62 -0.31 -39.40 47.01
CA THR A 62 0.97 -39.49 47.77
C THR A 62 2.19 -39.29 46.82
N LYS A 63 3.45 -39.74 46.99
CA LYS A 63 4.12 -40.71 47.91
C LYS A 63 5.53 -40.26 48.34
N LYS A 64 6.45 -41.18 48.60
CA LYS A 64 7.82 -40.99 49.14
C LYS A 64 8.80 -41.75 48.21
N LYS A 65 10.15 -41.63 48.21
CA LYS A 65 11.20 -41.13 49.16
C LYS A 65 12.50 -41.02 48.30
N LYS A 66 13.43 -40.06 48.40
CA LYS A 66 14.48 -39.83 49.43
C LYS A 66 15.31 -38.58 49.05
N SER A 67 15.97 -37.93 50.01
CA SER A 67 17.18 -37.10 49.84
C SER A 67 17.93 -36.98 51.17
N PRO A 68 19.21 -36.57 51.16
CA PRO A 68 19.59 -35.35 51.90
C PRO A 68 20.49 -34.38 51.09
N SER A 69 21.05 -33.38 51.77
CA SER A 69 21.82 -32.23 51.28
C SER A 69 23.28 -32.59 50.86
N SER A 70 24.12 -31.72 50.29
CA SER A 70 24.16 -30.24 50.33
C SER A 70 24.95 -29.52 49.20
N SER A 71 24.53 -28.28 48.90
CA SER A 71 25.34 -27.09 48.49
C SER A 71 26.28 -27.06 47.25
N LYS A 72 26.22 -25.92 46.52
CA LYS A 72 27.25 -25.31 45.61
C LYS A 72 27.68 -26.03 44.30
N ASP A 73 27.01 -25.73 43.18
CA ASP A 73 27.50 -24.83 42.09
C ASP A 73 26.43 -24.78 40.97
N ASN A 74 26.03 -23.58 40.52
CA ASN A 74 25.40 -23.42 39.20
C ASN A 74 25.41 -21.97 38.64
N GLN A 75 26.56 -21.27 38.66
CA GLN A 75 26.71 -19.97 37.96
C GLN A 75 27.52 -20.04 36.65
N LYS A 76 27.64 -21.22 36.01
CA LYS A 76 28.46 -21.40 34.79
C LYS A 76 27.73 -21.78 33.50
N VAL A 77 26.47 -22.22 33.55
CA VAL A 77 25.76 -22.70 32.33
C VAL A 77 25.27 -21.56 31.44
N VAL A 78 24.74 -20.46 32.00
CA VAL A 78 24.12 -19.37 31.21
C VAL A 78 25.14 -18.60 30.36
N LYS A 79 26.33 -18.27 30.89
CA LYS A 79 27.37 -17.52 30.18
C LYS A 79 27.96 -18.27 28.96
N ARG A 80 27.72 -19.58 28.81
CA ARG A 80 28.30 -20.39 27.71
C ARG A 80 27.46 -20.39 26.42
N LYS A 81 26.15 -20.07 26.47
CA LYS A 81 25.32 -19.89 25.25
C LYS A 81 25.49 -18.51 24.61
N THR A 82 25.53 -17.43 25.41
CA THR A 82 25.70 -16.05 24.90
C THR A 82 27.01 -15.87 24.12
N LYS A 83 28.11 -16.49 24.59
CA LYS A 83 29.42 -16.40 23.93
C LYS A 83 29.54 -17.19 22.62
N LYS A 84 28.55 -18.04 22.26
CA LYS A 84 28.50 -18.73 20.95
C LYS A 84 27.73 -17.94 19.89
N LEU A 85 26.73 -17.13 20.25
CA LEU A 85 26.08 -16.22 19.28
C LEU A 85 26.98 -15.04 18.89
N MET A 86 27.78 -14.50 19.81
CA MET A 86 28.66 -13.35 19.54
C MET A 86 29.98 -13.68 18.80
N ARG A 87 30.20 -14.91 18.32
CA ARG A 87 31.41 -15.26 17.54
C ARG A 87 31.17 -15.48 16.04
N ASN A 88 29.92 -15.47 15.57
CA ASN A 88 29.60 -15.56 14.14
C ASN A 88 29.35 -14.19 13.47
N SER A 89 29.41 -13.09 14.24
CA SER A 89 29.24 -11.71 13.74
C SER A 89 30.53 -11.04 13.23
N ARG A 90 31.63 -11.80 13.07
CA ARG A 90 32.94 -11.28 12.59
C ARG A 90 33.41 -11.86 11.24
N SER A 91 32.51 -12.44 10.45
CA SER A 91 32.78 -12.82 9.04
C SER A 91 31.87 -12.11 8.04
N SER A 92 31.28 -10.97 8.42
CA SER A 92 30.82 -9.98 7.44
C SER A 92 32.05 -9.34 6.77
N LYS A 93 32.66 -10.04 5.81
CA LYS A 93 33.49 -9.37 4.78
C LYS A 93 32.64 -8.23 4.24
N ALA A 94 33.14 -7.00 4.33
CA ALA A 94 32.41 -5.84 3.84
C ALA A 94 32.02 -6.10 2.38
N THR A 95 30.71 -6.13 2.09
CA THR A 95 30.20 -6.29 0.73
C THR A 95 30.72 -5.11 -0.07
N LYS A 96 31.79 -5.33 -0.86
CA LYS A 96 32.50 -4.28 -1.57
C LYS A 96 31.56 -3.74 -2.65
N VAL A 97 30.84 -2.67 -2.31
CA VAL A 97 29.82 -2.06 -3.17
C VAL A 97 30.50 -1.63 -4.46
N ARG A 98 30.30 -2.43 -5.52
CA ARG A 98 30.71 -2.04 -6.86
C ARG A 98 29.82 -0.89 -7.30
N GLU A 99 30.42 0.18 -7.79
CA GLU A 99 29.69 1.24 -8.46
C GLU A 99 29.27 0.72 -9.84
N VAL A 100 27.96 0.59 -10.06
CA VAL A 100 27.38 0.03 -11.29
C VAL A 100 26.69 1.13 -12.09
N SER A 101 27.51 2.06 -12.61
CA SER A 101 27.05 3.24 -13.34
C SER A 101 26.08 2.93 -14.50
N GLY A 102 25.23 3.90 -14.82
CA GLY A 102 24.24 3.78 -15.89
C GLY A 102 24.89 3.62 -17.27
N GLY A 103 24.46 2.61 -18.03
CA GLY A 103 24.93 2.32 -19.40
C GLY A 103 25.80 1.06 -19.54
N GLY A 104 26.30 0.48 -18.44
CA GLY A 104 27.16 -0.70 -18.46
C GLY A 104 26.56 -1.98 -17.84
N LYS A 105 27.31 -3.07 -17.98
CA LYS A 105 27.10 -4.40 -17.40
C LYS A 105 26.66 -4.34 -15.93
N LYS A 106 25.51 -4.95 -15.62
CA LYS A 106 24.85 -4.94 -14.30
C LYS A 106 25.18 -6.11 -13.40
N TRP A 107 25.61 -7.23 -13.97
CA TRP A 107 26.07 -8.42 -13.26
C TRP A 107 27.03 -9.23 -14.15
N SER A 108 27.85 -10.08 -13.54
CA SER A 108 28.78 -11.00 -14.22
C SER A 108 28.37 -12.47 -14.07
N THR A 109 27.74 -12.84 -12.97
CA THR A 109 27.02 -14.11 -12.83
C THR A 109 25.62 -13.88 -12.29
N LEU A 110 24.65 -14.61 -12.83
CA LEU A 110 23.26 -14.61 -12.39
C LEU A 110 22.75 -16.05 -12.36
N VAL A 111 22.20 -16.49 -11.23
CA VAL A 111 21.59 -17.82 -11.08
C VAL A 111 20.28 -17.67 -10.31
N HIS A 112 19.18 -18.25 -10.81
CA HIS A 112 17.89 -18.27 -10.11
C HIS A 112 17.10 -19.52 -10.52
N ASN A 113 16.00 -19.82 -9.83
CA ASN A 113 15.20 -21.03 -10.07
C ASN A 113 13.98 -20.78 -10.97
N GLY A 114 14.02 -19.78 -11.85
CA GLY A 114 12.88 -19.41 -12.69
C GLY A 114 11.74 -18.77 -11.88
N VAL A 115 10.51 -19.21 -12.11
CA VAL A 115 9.26 -18.65 -11.55
C VAL A 115 8.30 -19.74 -11.07
N ILE A 116 7.37 -19.38 -10.20
CA ILE A 116 6.27 -20.24 -9.74
C ILE A 116 4.99 -19.89 -10.51
N PHE A 117 4.39 -20.88 -11.18
CA PHE A 117 3.09 -20.72 -11.82
C PHE A 117 1.94 -20.83 -10.80
N PRO A 118 0.80 -20.15 -11.04
CA PRO A 118 -0.42 -20.40 -10.30
C PRO A 118 -0.82 -21.88 -10.44
N PRO A 119 -1.37 -22.52 -9.37
CA PRO A 119 -1.77 -23.92 -9.44
C PRO A 119 -2.81 -24.14 -10.55
N PRO A 120 -2.88 -25.34 -11.16
CA PRO A 120 -3.94 -25.71 -12.08
C PRO A 120 -5.32 -25.49 -11.44
N TYR A 121 -6.30 -25.13 -12.27
CA TYR A 121 -7.69 -25.05 -11.82
C TYR A 121 -8.15 -26.41 -11.27
N LYS A 122 -9.01 -26.36 -10.25
CA LYS A 122 -9.65 -27.55 -9.66
C LYS A 122 -11.15 -27.38 -9.85
N PRO A 123 -11.76 -28.09 -10.81
CA PRO A 123 -13.19 -28.00 -11.05
C PRO A 123 -14.01 -28.32 -9.82
N HIS A 124 -15.13 -27.60 -9.66
CA HIS A 124 -16.01 -27.75 -8.51
C HIS A 124 -17.31 -28.50 -8.82
N GLY A 125 -17.71 -28.60 -10.10
CA GLY A 125 -18.94 -29.28 -10.54
C GLY A 125 -20.24 -28.56 -10.16
N VAL A 126 -20.16 -27.40 -9.51
CA VAL A 126 -21.30 -26.58 -9.14
C VAL A 126 -21.86 -25.90 -10.38
N LYS A 127 -22.98 -26.45 -10.88
CA LYS A 127 -23.67 -25.93 -12.06
C LYS A 127 -24.27 -24.55 -11.75
N MET A 128 -23.92 -23.56 -12.56
CA MET A 128 -24.68 -22.31 -12.65
C MET A 128 -26.04 -22.55 -13.33
N LEU A 129 -26.96 -21.61 -13.19
CA LEU A 129 -28.24 -21.66 -13.91
C LEU A 129 -28.19 -20.78 -15.17
N TYR A 130 -28.85 -21.22 -16.23
CA TYR A 130 -29.14 -20.44 -17.42
C TYR A 130 -30.64 -20.52 -17.71
N ASN A 131 -31.32 -19.37 -17.76
CA ASN A 131 -32.78 -19.28 -17.85
C ASN A 131 -33.50 -20.20 -16.83
N GLY A 132 -33.02 -20.18 -15.58
CA GLY A 132 -33.52 -21.00 -14.47
C GLY A 132 -33.16 -22.49 -14.49
N LYS A 133 -32.44 -22.99 -15.51
CA LYS A 133 -32.05 -24.41 -15.63
C LYS A 133 -30.56 -24.61 -15.40
N PRO A 134 -30.11 -25.65 -14.64
CA PRO A 134 -28.69 -25.95 -14.50
C PRO A 134 -28.02 -26.23 -15.86
N VAL A 135 -26.78 -25.74 -16.03
CA VAL A 135 -25.97 -25.98 -17.23
C VAL A 135 -24.62 -26.58 -16.85
N ASP A 136 -24.19 -27.58 -17.63
CA ASP A 136 -22.85 -28.17 -17.55
C ASP A 136 -21.83 -27.29 -18.29
N LEU A 137 -20.65 -27.14 -17.70
CA LEU A 137 -19.51 -26.38 -18.24
C LEU A 137 -18.28 -27.28 -18.30
N THR A 138 -17.41 -27.11 -19.30
CA THR A 138 -16.08 -27.72 -19.27
C THR A 138 -15.21 -27.08 -18.17
N PRO A 139 -14.13 -27.74 -17.69
CA PRO A 139 -13.21 -27.17 -16.70
C PRO A 139 -12.68 -25.75 -17.01
N GLU A 140 -12.48 -25.41 -18.29
CA GLU A 140 -12.01 -24.09 -18.72
C GLU A 140 -13.15 -23.04 -18.72
N GLN A 141 -14.35 -23.46 -19.13
CA GLN A 141 -15.56 -22.63 -19.08
C GLN A 141 -16.00 -22.37 -17.62
N GLU A 142 -15.83 -23.36 -16.75
CA GLU A 142 -16.08 -23.28 -15.32
C GLU A 142 -15.07 -22.34 -14.66
N GLU A 143 -13.76 -22.46 -14.91
CA GLU A 143 -12.74 -21.55 -14.34
C GLU A 143 -13.12 -20.08 -14.57
N VAL A 144 -13.50 -19.74 -15.81
CA VAL A 144 -13.88 -18.37 -16.19
C VAL A 144 -15.24 -17.94 -15.61
N ALA A 145 -16.21 -18.86 -15.51
CA ALA A 145 -17.47 -18.59 -14.81
C ALA A 145 -17.25 -18.32 -13.31
N THR A 146 -16.36 -19.07 -12.65
CA THR A 146 -15.96 -18.83 -11.25
C THR A 146 -15.33 -17.45 -11.08
N MET A 147 -14.47 -17.00 -12.01
CA MET A 147 -13.86 -15.65 -11.93
C MET A 147 -14.89 -14.52 -11.87
N PHE A 148 -16.01 -14.65 -12.58
CA PHE A 148 -17.10 -13.68 -12.51
C PHE A 148 -17.95 -13.89 -11.24
N ALA A 149 -18.30 -15.14 -10.93
CA ALA A 149 -19.15 -15.47 -9.78
C ALA A 149 -18.58 -14.93 -8.45
N VAL A 150 -17.27 -15.07 -8.21
CA VAL A 150 -16.63 -14.55 -6.98
C VAL A 150 -16.58 -13.02 -6.91
N MET A 151 -16.90 -12.32 -8.00
CA MET A 151 -16.96 -10.87 -8.08
C MET A 151 -18.38 -10.30 -8.00
N LYS A 152 -19.42 -11.12 -7.86
CA LYS A 152 -20.85 -10.73 -7.89
C LYS A 152 -21.18 -9.52 -7.00
N ASP A 153 -20.69 -9.50 -5.77
CA ASP A 153 -20.95 -8.43 -4.79
C ASP A 153 -19.97 -7.24 -4.89
N THR A 154 -19.31 -7.06 -6.04
CA THR A 154 -18.35 -5.96 -6.28
C THR A 154 -18.87 -4.94 -7.28
N GLU A 155 -18.46 -3.69 -7.11
CA GLU A 155 -18.75 -2.55 -8.00
C GLU A 155 -18.31 -2.75 -9.47
N TYR A 156 -17.54 -3.82 -9.77
CA TYR A 156 -17.22 -4.21 -11.14
C TYR A 156 -18.31 -5.07 -11.78
N ALA A 157 -18.98 -5.95 -11.04
CA ALA A 157 -19.99 -6.87 -11.58
C ALA A 157 -21.31 -6.18 -11.96
N SER A 158 -21.48 -4.90 -11.59
CA SER A 158 -22.57 -4.03 -12.02
C SER A 158 -22.20 -3.07 -13.17
N LYS A 159 -20.94 -3.05 -13.64
CA LYS A 159 -20.51 -2.18 -14.76
C LYS A 159 -20.75 -2.84 -16.10
N GLU A 160 -21.50 -2.17 -16.97
CA GLU A 160 -21.82 -2.68 -18.31
C GLU A 160 -20.57 -3.01 -19.13
N THR A 161 -19.56 -2.12 -19.16
CA THR A 161 -18.27 -2.38 -19.85
C THR A 161 -17.57 -3.63 -19.31
N PHE A 162 -17.66 -3.91 -18.01
CA PHE A 162 -17.07 -5.10 -17.39
C PHE A 162 -17.82 -6.37 -17.79
N ILE A 163 -19.16 -6.33 -17.71
CA ILE A 163 -20.05 -7.43 -18.11
C ILE A 163 -19.86 -7.76 -19.60
N ASN A 164 -19.93 -6.76 -20.48
CA ASN A 164 -19.84 -6.95 -21.93
C ASN A 164 -18.48 -7.53 -22.34
N ASN A 165 -17.38 -7.05 -21.74
CA ASN A 165 -16.04 -7.58 -21.99
C ASN A 165 -15.85 -9.00 -21.46
N PHE A 166 -16.32 -9.29 -20.24
CA PHE A 166 -16.32 -10.64 -19.67
C PHE A 166 -17.08 -11.61 -20.57
N PHE A 167 -18.33 -11.28 -20.89
CA PHE A 167 -19.20 -12.15 -21.67
C PHE A 167 -18.70 -12.34 -23.11
N THR A 168 -18.07 -11.32 -23.69
CA THR A 168 -17.41 -11.40 -25.00
C THR A 168 -16.23 -12.38 -25.01
N ASP A 169 -15.37 -12.38 -23.99
CA ASP A 169 -14.26 -13.34 -23.92
C ASP A 169 -14.73 -14.74 -23.52
N TRP A 170 -15.64 -14.86 -22.55
CA TRP A 170 -16.19 -16.15 -22.11
C TRP A 170 -16.99 -16.84 -23.24
N SER A 171 -17.75 -16.10 -24.05
CA SER A 171 -18.47 -16.64 -25.21
C SER A 171 -17.57 -17.33 -26.25
N LYS A 172 -16.29 -16.95 -26.34
CA LYS A 172 -15.31 -17.61 -27.22
C LYS A 172 -14.93 -19.00 -26.70
N ILE A 173 -14.88 -19.16 -25.38
CA ILE A 173 -14.53 -20.39 -24.65
C ILE A 173 -15.75 -21.32 -24.52
N LEU A 174 -16.95 -20.75 -24.37
CA LEU A 174 -18.22 -21.48 -24.49
C LEU A 174 -18.40 -22.03 -25.92
N GLY A 175 -18.09 -21.22 -26.94
CA GLY A 175 -18.16 -21.60 -28.35
C GLY A 175 -19.56 -21.45 -28.96
N LYS A 176 -19.61 -21.53 -30.30
CA LYS A 176 -20.83 -21.20 -31.08
C LYS A 176 -22.02 -22.12 -30.76
N THR A 177 -21.79 -23.38 -30.40
CA THR A 177 -22.83 -24.39 -30.14
C THR A 177 -23.42 -24.37 -28.73
N HIS A 178 -22.81 -23.66 -27.77
CA HIS A 178 -23.22 -23.72 -26.36
C HIS A 178 -24.62 -23.10 -26.09
N THR A 179 -25.36 -23.62 -25.11
CA THR A 179 -26.71 -23.14 -24.76
C THR A 179 -26.73 -21.69 -24.27
N ILE A 180 -25.64 -21.27 -23.59
CA ILE A 180 -25.49 -19.91 -23.07
C ILE A 180 -25.25 -18.93 -24.23
N LYS A 181 -26.13 -17.92 -24.34
CA LYS A 181 -26.15 -16.92 -25.43
C LYS A 181 -26.42 -15.48 -24.98
N LYS A 182 -26.95 -15.28 -23.77
CA LYS A 182 -27.26 -13.96 -23.19
C LYS A 182 -26.76 -13.88 -21.76
N PHE A 183 -26.14 -12.75 -21.37
CA PHE A 183 -25.65 -12.59 -20.00
C PHE A 183 -26.80 -12.45 -19.01
N GLU A 184 -27.87 -11.75 -19.38
CA GLU A 184 -29.07 -11.49 -18.57
C GLU A 184 -29.82 -12.76 -18.14
N LEU A 185 -29.56 -13.90 -18.80
CA LEU A 185 -30.13 -15.21 -18.47
C LEU A 185 -29.20 -16.07 -17.60
N CYS A 186 -27.99 -15.60 -17.28
CA CYS A 186 -27.00 -16.31 -16.49
C CYS A 186 -27.14 -16.00 -14.99
N ASP A 187 -27.36 -17.02 -14.17
CA ASP A 187 -27.29 -16.90 -12.72
C ASP A 187 -26.09 -17.66 -12.14
N PHE A 188 -25.12 -16.88 -11.67
CA PHE A 188 -23.88 -17.34 -11.04
C PHE A 188 -24.02 -17.59 -9.52
N THR A 189 -25.21 -17.39 -8.94
CA THR A 189 -25.44 -17.50 -7.49
C THR A 189 -25.00 -18.84 -6.89
N PRO A 190 -25.26 -20.02 -7.50
CA PRO A 190 -24.79 -21.30 -6.94
C PRO A 190 -23.26 -21.37 -6.76
N ILE A 191 -22.51 -20.84 -7.73
CA ILE A 191 -21.04 -20.78 -7.66
C ILE A 191 -20.58 -19.75 -6.61
N TYR A 192 -21.29 -18.64 -6.47
CA TYR A 192 -20.98 -17.64 -5.44
C TYR A 192 -21.23 -18.16 -4.01
N GLU A 193 -22.34 -18.86 -3.78
CA GLU A 193 -22.64 -19.50 -2.50
C GLU A 193 -21.63 -20.59 -2.15
N TRP A 194 -21.24 -21.42 -3.11
CA TRP A 194 -20.12 -22.36 -2.96
C TRP A 194 -18.83 -21.65 -2.56
N HIS A 195 -18.49 -20.51 -3.20
CA HIS A 195 -17.31 -19.73 -2.85
C HIS A 195 -17.37 -19.20 -1.41
N LEU A 196 -18.52 -18.71 -0.97
CA LEU A 196 -18.71 -18.24 0.41
C LEU A 196 -18.52 -19.38 1.42
N GLN A 197 -19.10 -20.56 1.17
CA GLN A 197 -18.89 -21.75 2.01
C GLN A 197 -17.41 -22.17 2.04
N GLU A 198 -16.74 -22.17 0.88
CA GLU A 198 -15.32 -22.48 0.76
C GLU A 198 -14.40 -21.46 1.45
N LYS A 199 -14.83 -20.20 1.54
CA LYS A 199 -14.18 -19.14 2.31
C LYS A 199 -14.45 -19.29 3.81
N GLU A 200 -15.63 -19.73 4.21
CA GLU A 200 -15.97 -20.00 5.60
C GLU A 200 -15.18 -21.20 6.14
N LYS A 201 -15.16 -22.34 5.44
CA LYS A 201 -14.32 -23.51 5.82
C LYS A 201 -12.85 -23.11 6.03
N LYS A 202 -12.28 -22.30 5.12
CA LYS A 202 -10.91 -21.77 5.24
C LYS A 202 -10.73 -20.82 6.44
N THR A 203 -11.80 -20.16 6.86
CA THR A 203 -11.84 -19.33 8.08
C THR A 203 -11.95 -20.19 9.34
N GLN A 204 -12.71 -21.28 9.30
CA GLN A 204 -12.89 -22.23 10.40
C GLN A 204 -11.65 -23.12 10.68
N MET A 205 -10.79 -23.42 9.69
CA MET A 205 -9.55 -24.21 9.88
C MET A 205 -8.75 -23.76 11.11
N THR A 206 -8.15 -24.71 11.84
CA THR A 206 -7.37 -24.44 13.05
C THR A 206 -6.12 -23.59 12.79
N SER A 207 -5.57 -23.02 13.85
CA SER A 207 -4.27 -22.30 13.78
C SER A 207 -3.13 -23.23 13.33
N GLU A 208 -3.20 -24.51 13.67
CA GLU A 208 -2.16 -25.50 13.40
C GLU A 208 -2.18 -25.95 11.94
N GLU A 209 -3.36 -26.24 11.37
CA GLU A 209 -3.52 -26.51 9.92
C GLU A 209 -3.09 -25.30 9.08
N LYS A 210 -3.55 -24.09 9.46
CA LYS A 210 -3.15 -22.82 8.83
C LYS A 210 -1.64 -22.53 8.92
N LYS A 211 -0.95 -23.11 9.90
CA LYS A 211 0.51 -23.05 10.05
C LYS A 211 1.19 -24.11 9.18
N ALA A 212 0.77 -25.38 9.27
CA ALA A 212 1.35 -26.48 8.49
C ALA A 212 1.26 -26.22 6.98
N LEU A 213 0.09 -25.80 6.47
CA LEU A 213 -0.11 -25.45 5.07
C LEU A 213 0.74 -24.25 4.60
N ARG A 214 1.13 -23.37 5.53
CA ARG A 214 2.00 -22.21 5.26
C ARG A 214 3.47 -22.62 5.25
N GLU A 215 3.90 -23.45 6.20
CA GLU A 215 5.27 -23.96 6.28
C GLU A 215 5.58 -24.86 5.08
N GLU A 216 4.65 -25.72 4.68
CA GLU A 216 4.83 -26.57 3.49
C GLU A 216 4.91 -25.74 2.20
N ARG A 217 4.01 -24.76 2.02
CA ARG A 217 4.12 -23.80 0.91
C ARG A 217 5.46 -23.06 0.94
N GLN A 218 5.92 -22.62 2.10
CA GLN A 218 7.18 -21.89 2.23
C GLN A 218 8.39 -22.74 1.81
N LYS A 219 8.44 -24.04 2.14
CA LYS A 219 9.51 -24.95 1.66
C LYS A 219 9.53 -25.04 0.13
N GLN A 220 8.35 -25.21 -0.48
CA GLN A 220 8.20 -25.33 -1.93
C GLN A 220 8.59 -24.02 -2.65
N GLU A 221 8.25 -22.87 -2.06
CA GLU A 221 8.58 -21.54 -2.56
C GLU A 221 10.05 -21.14 -2.32
N GLU A 222 10.73 -21.68 -1.30
CA GLU A 222 12.03 -21.16 -0.84
C GLU A 222 13.09 -21.08 -1.96
N LYS A 223 13.17 -22.08 -2.85
CA LYS A 223 14.15 -22.06 -3.96
C LYS A 223 13.92 -20.89 -4.93
N PHE A 224 12.70 -20.41 -5.09
CA PHE A 224 12.34 -19.29 -5.95
C PHE A 224 12.44 -17.92 -5.25
N MET A 225 12.48 -17.90 -3.92
CA MET A 225 12.64 -16.67 -3.13
C MET A 225 14.03 -16.03 -3.27
N TRP A 226 15.00 -16.72 -3.88
CA TRP A 226 16.40 -16.31 -3.92
C TRP A 226 17.04 -16.48 -5.30
N ALA A 227 17.92 -15.54 -5.65
CA ALA A 227 18.86 -15.61 -6.75
C ALA A 227 20.31 -15.51 -6.19
N SER A 228 21.30 -15.84 -7.00
CA SER A 228 22.71 -15.52 -6.78
C SER A 228 23.15 -14.52 -7.84
N VAL A 229 23.69 -13.38 -7.42
CA VAL A 229 24.14 -12.28 -8.28
C VAL A 229 25.57 -11.94 -7.91
N ASP A 230 26.53 -12.13 -8.82
CA ASP A 230 27.98 -12.04 -8.54
C ASP A 230 28.41 -12.83 -7.29
N GLY A 231 27.74 -13.97 -7.03
CA GLY A 231 27.96 -14.84 -5.86
C GLY A 231 27.23 -14.41 -4.58
N VAL A 232 26.53 -13.28 -4.57
CA VAL A 232 25.72 -12.79 -3.44
C VAL A 232 24.31 -13.37 -3.52
N LYS A 233 23.84 -14.01 -2.44
CA LYS A 233 22.46 -14.53 -2.35
C LYS A 233 21.47 -13.38 -2.12
N GLU A 234 20.79 -12.99 -3.18
CA GLU A 234 19.84 -11.87 -3.24
C GLU A 234 18.40 -12.35 -3.25
N LYS A 235 17.49 -11.58 -2.63
CA LYS A 235 16.07 -11.97 -2.56
C LYS A 235 15.32 -11.58 -3.83
N VAL A 236 14.49 -12.47 -4.37
CA VAL A 236 13.57 -12.18 -5.48
C VAL A 236 12.28 -11.53 -4.95
N GLY A 237 11.74 -10.55 -5.69
CA GLY A 237 10.52 -9.82 -5.32
C GLY A 237 9.26 -10.60 -5.69
N ASN A 238 8.93 -10.61 -6.98
CA ASN A 238 7.68 -11.10 -7.55
C ASN A 238 7.88 -12.40 -8.35
N PHE A 239 8.45 -13.43 -7.72
CA PHE A 239 8.74 -14.74 -8.34
C PHE A 239 7.51 -15.61 -8.65
N ARG A 240 6.29 -15.16 -8.30
CA ARG A 240 5.04 -15.84 -8.65
C ARG A 240 4.43 -15.17 -9.87
N VAL A 241 4.11 -15.97 -10.88
CA VAL A 241 3.35 -15.53 -12.06
C VAL A 241 1.92 -15.20 -11.63
N GLU A 242 1.33 -14.15 -12.22
CA GLU A 242 -0.05 -13.76 -11.88
C GLU A 242 -1.05 -14.90 -12.19
N PRO A 243 -2.05 -15.14 -11.33
CA PRO A 243 -3.15 -16.06 -11.64
C PRO A 243 -4.01 -15.51 -12.79
N PRO A 244 -4.67 -16.40 -13.56
CA PRO A 244 -5.73 -15.97 -14.45
C PRO A 244 -6.88 -15.32 -13.66
N GLY A 245 -7.62 -14.43 -14.30
CA GLY A 245 -8.64 -13.61 -13.65
C GLY A 245 -9.26 -12.59 -14.61
N LEU A 246 -10.30 -11.89 -14.19
CA LEU A 246 -10.83 -10.76 -14.97
C LEU A 246 -9.99 -9.50 -14.74
N PHE A 247 -9.79 -8.69 -15.79
CA PHE A 247 -8.99 -7.48 -15.70
C PHE A 247 -9.76 -6.37 -14.95
N ARG A 248 -9.23 -5.95 -13.80
CA ARG A 248 -9.81 -4.91 -12.94
C ARG A 248 -9.07 -3.58 -13.16
N GLY A 249 -9.23 -3.04 -14.37
CA GLY A 249 -8.68 -1.74 -14.76
C GLY A 249 -9.24 -0.61 -13.88
N ARG A 250 -8.40 0.36 -13.52
CA ARG A 250 -8.78 1.48 -12.65
C ARG A 250 -9.56 2.56 -13.43
N GLY A 251 -10.55 3.18 -12.78
CA GLY A 251 -11.45 4.15 -13.42
C GLY A 251 -12.35 3.51 -14.48
N GLU A 252 -12.70 4.28 -15.50
CA GLU A 252 -13.47 3.79 -16.66
C GLU A 252 -12.54 3.26 -17.76
N HIS A 253 -11.80 2.20 -17.44
CA HIS A 253 -10.88 1.55 -18.37
C HIS A 253 -11.64 0.67 -19.38
N PRO A 254 -11.53 0.90 -20.70
CA PRO A 254 -12.35 0.22 -21.71
C PRO A 254 -12.13 -1.30 -21.80
N LYS A 255 -11.02 -1.82 -21.27
CA LYS A 255 -10.71 -3.27 -21.20
C LYS A 255 -11.12 -3.95 -19.89
N MET A 256 -11.75 -3.24 -18.93
CA MET A 256 -12.16 -3.88 -17.68
C MET A 256 -13.08 -5.08 -17.95
N GLY A 257 -12.94 -6.19 -17.21
CA GLY A 257 -13.72 -7.42 -17.41
C GLY A 257 -13.15 -8.39 -18.45
N ARG A 258 -12.22 -7.95 -19.33
CA ARG A 258 -11.52 -8.84 -20.27
C ARG A 258 -10.72 -9.92 -19.53
N LEU A 259 -10.59 -11.09 -20.13
CA LEU A 259 -9.97 -12.25 -19.49
C LEU A 259 -8.43 -12.15 -19.49
N LYS A 260 -7.81 -12.03 -18.31
CA LYS A 260 -6.38 -12.31 -18.14
C LYS A 260 -6.20 -13.83 -18.24
N ARG A 261 -5.83 -14.31 -19.42
CA ARG A 261 -5.55 -15.75 -19.62
C ARG A 261 -4.41 -16.24 -18.73
N ARG A 262 -4.39 -17.55 -18.49
CA ARG A 262 -3.30 -18.22 -17.79
C ARG A 262 -2.00 -18.11 -18.61
N ILE A 263 -0.92 -17.70 -17.93
CA ILE A 263 0.43 -17.62 -18.51
C ILE A 263 1.09 -19.00 -18.43
N ARG A 264 1.76 -19.40 -19.51
CA ARG A 264 2.45 -20.68 -19.70
C ARG A 264 3.98 -20.50 -19.72
N PRO A 265 4.79 -21.54 -19.46
CA PRO A 265 6.22 -21.56 -19.78
C PRO A 265 6.56 -20.98 -21.17
N SER A 266 5.76 -21.31 -22.19
CA SER A 266 5.91 -20.81 -23.57
C SER A 266 5.63 -19.32 -23.77
N ASP A 267 5.13 -18.62 -22.75
CA ASP A 267 5.01 -17.14 -22.74
C ASP A 267 6.24 -16.45 -22.14
N ILE A 268 7.04 -17.16 -21.33
CA ILE A 268 8.04 -16.58 -20.43
C ILE A 268 9.44 -16.70 -21.02
N THR A 269 10.09 -15.54 -21.23
CA THR A 269 11.53 -15.44 -21.49
C THR A 269 12.28 -15.40 -20.16
N ILE A 270 13.26 -16.28 -19.96
CA ILE A 270 14.17 -16.31 -18.81
C ILE A 270 15.44 -15.50 -19.13
N ASN A 271 16.04 -14.83 -18.14
CA ASN A 271 17.39 -14.24 -18.26
C ASN A 271 18.28 -14.64 -17.08
N ILE A 272 19.39 -15.30 -17.41
CA ILE A 272 20.28 -15.97 -16.46
C ILE A 272 21.73 -15.88 -16.96
N GLY A 273 22.73 -16.18 -16.13
CA GLY A 273 24.12 -16.20 -16.58
C GLY A 273 24.37 -17.30 -17.63
N GLU A 274 25.15 -16.98 -18.65
CA GLU A 274 25.58 -17.90 -19.73
C GLU A 274 26.12 -19.24 -19.21
N LYS A 275 26.84 -19.22 -18.08
CA LYS A 275 27.45 -20.40 -17.44
C LYS A 275 26.66 -20.94 -16.25
N ALA A 276 25.40 -20.54 -16.10
CA ALA A 276 24.52 -20.97 -15.02
C ALA A 276 23.60 -22.12 -15.49
N PRO A 277 23.19 -23.03 -14.59
CA PRO A 277 22.17 -24.01 -14.92
C PRO A 277 20.84 -23.31 -15.20
N VAL A 278 20.32 -23.49 -16.42
CA VAL A 278 19.01 -22.97 -16.84
C VAL A 278 17.91 -23.59 -15.94
N PRO A 279 16.89 -22.82 -15.49
CA PRO A 279 15.83 -23.37 -14.67
C PRO A 279 15.06 -24.46 -15.43
N VAL A 280 14.86 -25.63 -14.81
CA VAL A 280 14.01 -26.68 -15.38
C VAL A 280 12.57 -26.17 -15.47
N CYS A 281 11.90 -26.40 -16.59
CA CYS A 281 10.48 -26.06 -16.74
C CYS A 281 9.65 -26.83 -15.69
N PRO A 282 8.80 -26.17 -14.89
CA PRO A 282 8.03 -26.83 -13.84
C PRO A 282 6.78 -27.57 -14.35
N ILE A 283 6.45 -27.48 -15.65
CA ILE A 283 5.33 -28.20 -16.27
C ILE A 283 5.88 -29.25 -17.25
N PRO A 284 5.65 -30.55 -17.03
CA PRO A 284 6.11 -31.59 -17.94
C PRO A 284 5.60 -31.40 -19.37
N GLY A 285 6.49 -31.56 -20.35
CA GLY A 285 6.18 -31.40 -21.77
C GLY A 285 6.17 -29.96 -22.30
N GLU A 286 6.21 -28.94 -21.44
CA GLU A 286 6.34 -27.54 -21.85
C GLU A 286 7.79 -27.04 -21.75
N SER A 287 8.13 -26.03 -22.54
CA SER A 287 9.43 -25.34 -22.53
C SER A 287 9.28 -23.84 -22.27
N TRP A 288 10.36 -23.16 -21.86
CA TRP A 288 10.40 -21.70 -21.83
C TRP A 288 10.31 -21.12 -23.24
N LYS A 289 9.72 -19.92 -23.39
CA LYS A 289 9.66 -19.18 -24.65
C LYS A 289 11.05 -18.96 -25.27
N GLU A 290 11.99 -18.57 -24.41
CA GLU A 290 13.33 -18.12 -24.79
C GLU A 290 14.22 -18.07 -23.53
N VAL A 291 15.53 -18.23 -23.68
CA VAL A 291 16.52 -18.04 -22.61
C VAL A 291 17.55 -17.02 -23.07
N LYS A 292 17.80 -15.99 -22.24
CA LYS A 292 18.75 -14.90 -22.48
C LYS A 292 19.87 -14.88 -21.46
N HIS A 293 20.95 -14.22 -21.86
CA HIS A 293 22.14 -13.95 -21.06
C HIS A 293 22.51 -12.45 -21.08
N ASP A 294 21.48 -11.59 -21.15
CA ASP A 294 21.62 -10.14 -21.20
C ASP A 294 22.02 -9.59 -19.82
N ASN A 295 23.31 -9.28 -19.71
CA ASN A 295 23.90 -8.71 -18.51
C ASN A 295 23.76 -7.18 -18.39
N THR A 296 23.11 -6.50 -19.34
CA THR A 296 22.85 -5.05 -19.26
C THR A 296 21.57 -4.72 -18.48
N VAL A 297 20.70 -5.71 -18.29
CA VAL A 297 19.39 -5.60 -17.61
C VAL A 297 19.38 -6.25 -16.22
N THR A 298 18.31 -6.00 -15.46
CA THR A 298 18.16 -6.43 -14.05
C THR A 298 16.93 -7.31 -13.78
N TRP A 299 16.18 -7.68 -14.82
CA TRP A 299 15.07 -8.63 -14.73
C TRP A 299 15.56 -10.08 -14.89
N LEU A 300 14.86 -11.01 -14.23
CA LEU A 300 15.17 -12.45 -14.17
C LEU A 300 14.30 -13.26 -15.14
N ALA A 301 13.08 -12.78 -15.39
CA ALA A 301 12.16 -13.31 -16.37
C ALA A 301 11.20 -12.20 -16.83
N PHE A 302 10.61 -12.33 -18.02
CA PHE A 302 9.47 -11.51 -18.44
C PHE A 302 8.47 -12.28 -19.31
N TRP A 303 7.26 -11.74 -19.43
CA TRP A 303 6.25 -12.13 -20.42
C TRP A 303 5.45 -10.92 -20.90
N ASN A 304 4.76 -11.03 -22.03
CA ASN A 304 3.83 -10.00 -22.51
C ASN A 304 2.56 -9.98 -21.63
N ASP A 305 2.01 -8.81 -21.32
CA ASP A 305 0.75 -8.73 -20.57
C ASP A 305 -0.43 -9.30 -21.40
N PRO A 306 -1.32 -10.12 -20.80
CA PRO A 306 -2.40 -10.79 -21.54
C PRO A 306 -3.54 -9.84 -22.00
N ILE A 307 -3.59 -8.60 -21.52
CA ILE A 307 -4.60 -7.58 -21.83
C ILE A 307 -4.03 -6.48 -22.73
N ASN A 308 -2.76 -6.11 -22.55
CA ASN A 308 -2.01 -5.25 -23.46
C ASN A 308 -0.72 -5.92 -23.91
N GLN A 309 -0.72 -6.54 -25.09
CA GLN A 309 0.43 -7.30 -25.60
C GLN A 309 1.67 -6.43 -25.88
N LYS A 310 1.50 -5.09 -25.99
CA LYS A 310 2.60 -4.11 -26.06
C LYS A 310 3.38 -4.02 -24.73
N ASP A 311 2.73 -4.28 -23.61
CA ASP A 311 3.30 -4.19 -22.27
C ASP A 311 3.99 -5.49 -21.85
N PHE A 312 4.98 -5.36 -20.95
CA PHE A 312 5.77 -6.46 -20.43
C PHE A 312 5.71 -6.53 -18.90
N LYS A 313 5.43 -7.73 -18.39
CA LYS A 313 5.50 -8.08 -16.96
C LYS A 313 6.88 -8.66 -16.65
N TYR A 314 7.56 -8.14 -15.64
CA TYR A 314 8.94 -8.50 -15.31
C TYR A 314 9.07 -9.05 -13.89
N VAL A 315 9.87 -10.11 -13.72
CA VAL A 315 10.33 -10.58 -12.41
C VAL A 315 11.64 -9.90 -12.04
N PHE A 316 11.67 -9.24 -10.90
CA PHE A 316 12.84 -8.52 -10.40
C PHE A 316 13.33 -9.05 -9.05
N LEU A 317 14.59 -8.75 -8.73
CA LEU A 317 15.08 -8.75 -7.36
C LEU A 317 14.25 -7.79 -6.48
N ALA A 318 14.09 -8.15 -5.21
CA ALA A 318 13.35 -7.38 -4.23
C ALA A 318 14.00 -6.01 -3.97
N ALA A 319 13.23 -5.06 -3.43
CA ALA A 319 13.72 -3.72 -3.08
C ALA A 319 14.90 -3.72 -2.08
N SER A 320 15.11 -4.82 -1.34
CA SER A 320 16.25 -5.01 -0.43
C SER A 320 17.56 -5.41 -1.11
N SER A 321 17.55 -5.65 -2.42
CA SER A 321 18.75 -6.07 -3.16
C SER A 321 19.69 -4.92 -3.47
N SER A 322 20.97 -5.22 -3.56
CA SER A 322 22.05 -4.30 -3.93
C SER A 322 21.76 -3.51 -5.21
N LEU A 323 21.33 -4.18 -6.29
CA LEU A 323 21.03 -3.54 -7.57
C LEU A 323 19.83 -2.58 -7.50
N LYS A 324 18.77 -2.92 -6.75
CA LYS A 324 17.64 -2.00 -6.53
C LYS A 324 18.03 -0.85 -5.61
N GLY A 325 18.74 -1.11 -4.52
CA GLY A 325 19.20 -0.08 -3.58
C GLY A 325 20.16 0.93 -4.21
N GLN A 326 21.09 0.49 -5.06
CA GLN A 326 21.98 1.39 -5.81
C GLN A 326 21.21 2.23 -6.83
N SER A 327 20.24 1.63 -7.54
CA SER A 327 19.36 2.37 -8.46
C SER A 327 18.54 3.45 -7.74
N ASP A 328 18.08 3.17 -6.51
CA ASP A 328 17.30 4.11 -5.71
C ASP A 328 18.18 5.21 -5.07
N LYS A 329 19.41 4.87 -4.67
CA LYS A 329 20.45 5.85 -4.31
C LYS A 329 20.72 6.82 -5.48
N GLU A 330 20.91 6.31 -6.70
CA GLU A 330 21.13 7.14 -7.89
C GLU A 330 19.92 8.02 -8.25
N LYS A 331 18.69 7.54 -8.01
CA LYS A 331 17.46 8.34 -8.13
C LYS A 331 17.49 9.56 -7.20
N TYR A 332 17.86 9.36 -5.93
CA TYR A 332 17.96 10.47 -4.97
C TYR A 332 19.18 11.37 -5.21
N GLU A 333 20.33 10.84 -5.65
CA GLU A 333 21.48 11.68 -6.03
C GLU A 333 21.15 12.61 -7.21
N LYS A 334 20.33 12.17 -8.18
CA LYS A 334 19.83 13.06 -9.25
C LYS A 334 18.90 14.15 -8.71
N ALA A 335 18.06 13.83 -7.71
CA ALA A 335 17.22 14.83 -7.04
C ALA A 335 18.05 15.82 -6.20
N ARG A 336 19.13 15.37 -5.55
CA ARG A 336 20.07 16.24 -4.83
C ARG A 336 20.80 17.18 -5.78
N LYS A 337 21.35 16.69 -6.90
CA LYS A 337 21.96 17.54 -7.95
C LYS A 337 20.99 18.57 -8.54
N LEU A 338 19.69 18.26 -8.60
CA LEU A 338 18.70 19.25 -9.01
C LEU A 338 18.62 20.43 -8.03
N LYS A 339 18.87 20.26 -6.72
CA LYS A 339 18.91 21.37 -5.72
C LYS A 339 19.91 22.46 -6.11
N ASP A 340 21.02 22.08 -6.72
CA ASP A 340 22.09 23.00 -7.14
C ASP A 340 21.72 23.73 -8.46
N HIS A 341 21.10 23.03 -9.40
CA HIS A 341 20.70 23.57 -10.72
C HIS A 341 19.35 24.32 -10.70
N ILE A 342 18.48 24.11 -9.71
CA ILE A 342 17.07 24.54 -9.75
C ILE A 342 16.90 26.06 -9.90
N LYS A 343 17.77 26.87 -9.28
CA LYS A 343 17.71 28.35 -9.39
C LYS A 343 17.89 28.80 -10.84
N ASN A 344 18.86 28.20 -11.54
CA ASN A 344 19.16 28.51 -12.94
C ASN A 344 18.02 28.02 -13.86
N ILE A 345 17.52 26.80 -13.64
CA ILE A 345 16.38 26.24 -14.38
C ILE A 345 15.13 27.14 -14.25
N ARG A 346 14.85 27.63 -13.03
CA ARG A 346 13.74 28.56 -12.76
C ARG A 346 13.91 29.89 -13.50
N ALA A 347 15.10 30.49 -13.45
CA ALA A 347 15.40 31.71 -14.22
C ALA A 347 15.29 31.51 -15.75
N ASN A 348 15.65 30.33 -16.25
CA ASN A 348 15.56 29.98 -17.68
C ASN A 348 14.10 29.88 -18.13
N TYR A 349 13.25 29.09 -17.46
CA TYR A 349 11.84 28.98 -17.87
C TYR A 349 11.10 30.34 -17.72
N THR A 350 11.39 31.13 -16.68
CA THR A 350 10.70 32.43 -16.46
C THR A 350 11.07 33.45 -17.54
N LYS A 351 12.30 33.42 -18.07
CA LYS A 351 12.70 34.17 -19.27
C LYS A 351 11.90 33.71 -20.49
N ASP A 352 11.79 32.40 -20.69
CA ASP A 352 11.21 31.80 -21.89
C ASP A 352 9.67 31.81 -21.95
N PHE A 353 8.97 32.19 -20.87
CA PHE A 353 7.56 32.59 -20.92
C PHE A 353 7.29 33.72 -21.93
N ARG A 354 8.31 34.55 -22.23
CA ARG A 354 8.25 35.64 -23.21
C ARG A 354 8.81 35.25 -24.59
N SER A 355 9.13 33.97 -24.82
CA SER A 355 9.63 33.49 -26.11
C SER A 355 8.61 33.73 -27.23
N LYS A 356 9.11 34.11 -28.42
CA LYS A 356 8.32 34.13 -29.66
C LYS A 356 8.13 32.72 -30.24
N GLU A 357 9.01 31.79 -29.87
CA GLU A 357 8.98 30.40 -30.32
C GLU A 357 8.00 29.59 -29.45
N GLN A 358 6.88 29.16 -30.04
CA GLN A 358 5.80 28.50 -29.30
C GLN A 358 6.21 27.17 -28.66
N VAL A 359 7.10 26.38 -29.29
CA VAL A 359 7.60 25.12 -28.70
C VAL A 359 8.33 25.41 -27.39
N LYS A 360 9.34 26.28 -27.41
CA LYS A 360 10.08 26.72 -26.22
C LYS A 360 9.18 27.35 -25.14
N LYS A 361 8.19 28.16 -25.54
CA LYS A 361 7.21 28.77 -24.63
C LYS A 361 6.33 27.73 -23.94
N GLN A 362 5.85 26.71 -24.67
CA GLN A 362 5.12 25.57 -24.11
C GLN A 362 5.99 24.72 -23.17
N ILE A 363 7.25 24.43 -23.55
CA ILE A 363 8.24 23.75 -22.68
C ILE A 363 8.43 24.50 -21.36
N ALA A 364 8.61 25.82 -21.42
CA ALA A 364 8.81 26.65 -20.22
C ALA A 364 7.62 26.60 -19.27
N VAL A 365 6.40 26.77 -19.80
CA VAL A 365 5.16 26.73 -19.00
C VAL A 365 4.89 25.33 -18.43
N ALA A 366 5.08 24.26 -19.19
CA ALA A 366 4.95 22.90 -18.69
C ALA A 366 6.00 22.57 -17.60
N THR A 367 7.24 23.05 -17.77
CA THR A 367 8.30 22.91 -16.75
C THR A 367 7.93 23.64 -15.46
N TYR A 368 7.37 24.86 -15.55
CA TYR A 368 6.84 25.60 -14.39
C TYR A 368 5.73 24.82 -13.66
N LEU A 369 4.75 24.25 -14.38
CA LEU A 369 3.67 23.48 -13.74
C LEU A 369 4.19 22.20 -13.06
N ILE A 370 5.22 21.55 -13.63
CA ILE A 370 5.87 20.39 -13.02
C ILE A 370 6.70 20.79 -11.78
N ASP A 371 7.40 21.93 -11.82
CA ASP A 371 8.17 22.47 -10.69
C ASP A 371 7.28 22.96 -9.54
N LYS A 372 6.19 23.69 -9.83
CA LYS A 372 5.33 24.30 -8.79
C LYS A 372 4.25 23.37 -8.25
N LEU A 373 3.65 22.54 -9.11
CA LEU A 373 2.48 21.73 -8.75
C LEU A 373 2.79 20.24 -8.66
N ALA A 374 4.07 19.85 -8.80
CA ALA A 374 4.55 18.47 -8.78
C ALA A 374 3.73 17.53 -9.71
N LEU A 375 3.30 18.03 -10.87
CA LEU A 375 2.55 17.23 -11.86
C LEU A 375 3.41 16.07 -12.38
N ARG A 376 2.75 15.01 -12.82
CA ARG A 376 3.39 13.95 -13.62
C ARG A 376 3.49 14.45 -15.06
N ALA A 377 4.55 14.05 -15.77
CA ALA A 377 4.79 14.50 -17.15
C ALA A 377 3.58 14.25 -18.07
N GLY A 378 2.95 13.08 -17.98
CA GLY A 378 1.82 12.70 -18.84
C GLY A 378 2.29 12.28 -20.22
N ASN A 379 2.49 10.98 -20.41
CA ASN A 379 2.65 10.44 -21.75
C ASN A 379 1.29 10.47 -22.48
N GLU A 380 1.34 10.41 -23.80
CA GLU A 380 0.19 10.04 -24.63
C GLU A 380 -0.23 8.59 -24.34
N LYS A 381 -1.47 8.26 -24.73
CA LYS A 381 -2.13 6.98 -24.47
C LYS A 381 -2.85 6.50 -25.73
N ASP A 382 -2.96 5.19 -25.88
CA ASP A 382 -3.86 4.58 -26.86
C ASP A 382 -5.32 4.65 -26.35
N ASP A 383 -6.30 4.62 -27.26
CA ASP A 383 -7.75 4.51 -26.96
C ASP A 383 -8.12 3.26 -26.13
N ASP A 384 -7.20 2.30 -26.04
CA ASP A 384 -7.28 1.07 -25.26
C ASP A 384 -7.11 1.27 -23.73
N GLU A 385 -6.70 2.47 -23.29
CA GLU A 385 -6.48 2.85 -21.88
C GLU A 385 -7.64 3.65 -21.26
N ALA A 386 -7.66 3.77 -19.93
CA ALA A 386 -8.50 4.77 -19.26
C ALA A 386 -7.97 6.20 -19.54
N ASP A 387 -8.86 7.12 -19.94
CA ASP A 387 -8.52 8.52 -20.20
C ASP A 387 -8.01 9.21 -18.92
N THR A 388 -6.71 9.44 -18.86
CA THR A 388 -6.05 10.10 -17.73
C THR A 388 -4.83 10.88 -18.22
N VAL A 389 -4.74 12.16 -17.85
CA VAL A 389 -3.71 13.08 -18.37
C VAL A 389 -2.60 13.37 -17.36
N GLY A 390 -1.50 13.93 -17.87
CA GLY A 390 -0.51 14.65 -17.07
C GLY A 390 -0.16 15.98 -17.73
N CYS A 391 0.90 16.65 -17.28
CA CYS A 391 1.19 18.02 -17.65
C CYS A 391 1.27 18.27 -19.17
N CYS A 392 1.96 17.43 -19.94
CA CYS A 392 2.07 17.57 -21.39
C CYS A 392 0.75 17.24 -22.11
N THR A 393 -0.03 16.31 -21.59
CA THR A 393 -1.27 15.81 -22.23
C THR A 393 -2.57 16.48 -21.75
N LEU A 394 -2.49 17.55 -20.93
CA LEU A 394 -3.65 18.35 -20.54
C LEU A 394 -4.48 18.78 -21.75
N LYS A 395 -5.80 18.56 -21.69
CA LYS A 395 -6.80 19.05 -22.65
C LYS A 395 -7.32 20.42 -22.21
N VAL A 396 -7.89 21.20 -23.12
CA VAL A 396 -8.44 22.55 -22.82
C VAL A 396 -9.48 22.50 -21.70
N GLU A 397 -10.33 21.48 -21.67
CA GLU A 397 -11.34 21.27 -20.63
C GLU A 397 -10.78 20.97 -19.23
N ASN A 398 -9.49 20.64 -19.12
CA ASN A 398 -8.85 20.35 -17.84
C ASN A 398 -8.36 21.61 -17.10
N VAL A 399 -8.43 22.81 -17.72
CA VAL A 399 -7.84 24.04 -17.18
C VAL A 399 -8.75 25.25 -17.37
N THR A 400 -9.43 25.67 -16.31
CA THR A 400 -10.26 26.90 -16.29
C THR A 400 -9.41 28.10 -15.87
N CYS A 401 -9.38 29.13 -16.72
CA CYS A 401 -8.72 30.41 -16.44
C CYS A 401 -9.65 31.32 -15.61
N LEU A 402 -9.28 31.58 -14.35
CA LEU A 402 -10.01 32.43 -13.41
C LEU A 402 -9.27 33.77 -13.21
N PRO A 403 -9.89 34.93 -13.50
CA PRO A 403 -9.25 36.23 -13.28
C PRO A 403 -8.87 36.48 -11.80
N PRO A 404 -7.82 37.29 -11.53
CA PRO A 404 -6.94 37.93 -12.51
C PRO A 404 -5.82 37.02 -13.04
N ASN A 405 -5.36 36.04 -12.25
CA ASN A 405 -4.17 35.21 -12.51
C ASN A 405 -4.26 33.78 -11.93
N LYS A 406 -5.45 33.22 -11.78
CA LYS A 406 -5.68 31.89 -11.18
C LYS A 406 -6.01 30.84 -12.22
N LEU A 407 -5.45 29.64 -12.07
CA LEU A 407 -5.77 28.48 -12.89
C LEU A 407 -6.42 27.42 -12.01
N GLN A 408 -7.65 27.04 -12.36
CA GLN A 408 -8.31 25.87 -11.79
C GLN A 408 -8.06 24.67 -12.71
N PHE A 409 -7.34 23.69 -12.18
CA PHE A 409 -7.12 22.40 -12.82
C PHE A 409 -8.17 21.40 -12.32
N ASP A 410 -8.80 20.66 -13.24
CA ASP A 410 -9.69 19.55 -12.91
C ASP A 410 -9.55 18.43 -13.94
N PHE A 411 -8.91 17.32 -13.55
CA PHE A 411 -8.68 16.17 -14.43
C PHE A 411 -8.44 14.86 -13.67
N LEU A 412 -8.57 13.73 -14.35
CA LEU A 412 -8.15 12.43 -13.83
C LEU A 412 -6.67 12.17 -14.16
N GLY A 413 -5.84 11.99 -13.14
CA GLY A 413 -4.43 11.64 -13.28
C GLY A 413 -4.19 10.12 -13.25
N LYS A 414 -2.93 9.70 -13.04
CA LYS A 414 -2.56 8.27 -12.86
C LYS A 414 -3.51 7.59 -11.88
N ASP A 415 -3.89 6.35 -12.19
CA ASP A 415 -4.82 5.52 -11.41
C ASP A 415 -6.25 6.09 -11.34
N SER A 416 -6.58 7.00 -12.25
CA SER A 416 -7.83 7.76 -12.33
C SER A 416 -8.14 8.59 -11.08
N ILE A 417 -7.10 8.99 -10.33
CA ILE A 417 -7.24 9.88 -9.17
C ILE A 417 -7.42 11.31 -9.66
N ARG A 418 -8.54 11.94 -9.27
CA ARG A 418 -8.85 13.35 -9.60
C ARG A 418 -7.81 14.29 -9.00
N TYR A 419 -7.26 15.17 -9.84
CA TYR A 419 -6.52 16.35 -9.44
C TYR A 419 -7.43 17.56 -9.63
N LEU A 420 -7.97 18.07 -8.54
CA LEU A 420 -8.76 19.30 -8.48
C LEU A 420 -7.96 20.31 -7.64
N ASN A 421 -7.48 21.39 -8.25
CA ASN A 421 -6.69 22.42 -7.56
C ASN A 421 -6.85 23.78 -8.23
N THR A 422 -7.19 24.82 -7.45
CA THR A 422 -7.20 26.21 -7.91
C THR A 422 -5.99 26.92 -7.36
N VAL A 423 -5.03 27.25 -8.23
CA VAL A 423 -3.74 27.82 -7.87
C VAL A 423 -3.52 29.17 -8.53
N GLU A 424 -2.90 30.09 -7.81
CA GLU A 424 -2.47 31.37 -8.35
C GLU A 424 -1.11 31.21 -9.04
N VAL A 425 -0.97 31.78 -10.25
CA VAL A 425 0.23 31.62 -11.08
C VAL A 425 0.80 32.98 -11.51
N GLU A 426 2.02 32.96 -12.04
CA GLU A 426 2.62 34.15 -12.64
C GLU A 426 1.72 34.69 -13.79
N PRO A 427 1.47 36.01 -13.89
CA PRO A 427 0.58 36.56 -14.91
C PRO A 427 0.96 36.20 -16.36
N LEU A 428 2.25 35.95 -16.62
CA LEU A 428 2.73 35.46 -17.92
C LEU A 428 2.32 34.01 -18.19
N VAL A 429 2.30 33.14 -17.17
CA VAL A 429 1.81 31.76 -17.25
C VAL A 429 0.30 31.74 -17.49
N TYR A 430 -0.46 32.56 -16.74
CA TYR A 430 -1.90 32.72 -16.95
C TYR A 430 -2.22 33.18 -18.38
N LYS A 431 -1.51 34.21 -18.88
CA LYS A 431 -1.67 34.68 -20.27
C LYS A 431 -1.28 33.61 -21.29
N ALA A 432 -0.18 32.88 -21.07
CA ALA A 432 0.28 31.83 -21.97
C ALA A 432 -0.71 30.65 -22.03
N ILE A 433 -1.24 30.18 -20.90
CA ILE A 433 -2.27 29.12 -20.89
C ILE A 433 -3.55 29.59 -21.61
N LYS A 434 -3.99 30.84 -21.38
CA LYS A 434 -5.15 31.41 -22.10
C LYS A 434 -4.91 31.51 -23.61
N GLU A 435 -3.69 31.86 -24.03
CA GLU A 435 -3.26 31.87 -25.44
C GLU A 435 -3.22 30.44 -26.02
N PHE A 436 -2.68 29.47 -25.29
CA PHE A 436 -2.60 28.07 -25.71
C PHE A 436 -3.96 27.38 -25.85
N CYS A 437 -4.98 27.80 -25.10
CA CYS A 437 -6.35 27.30 -25.23
C CYS A 437 -7.20 28.04 -26.29
N ALA A 438 -6.72 29.16 -26.83
CA ALA A 438 -7.51 29.98 -27.76
C ALA A 438 -7.75 29.25 -29.09
N GLY A 439 -8.99 29.30 -29.59
CA GLY A 439 -9.39 28.68 -30.87
C GLY A 439 -9.46 27.14 -30.88
N LYS A 440 -9.15 26.47 -29.76
CA LYS A 440 -9.21 25.01 -29.63
C LYS A 440 -10.55 24.53 -29.07
N ASN A 441 -10.93 23.30 -29.40
CA ASN A 441 -12.07 22.61 -28.79
C ASN A 441 -11.71 22.03 -27.41
N LYS A 442 -12.72 21.61 -26.64
CA LYS A 442 -12.56 21.09 -25.26
C LYS A 442 -11.53 19.97 -25.11
N GLY A 443 -11.57 18.98 -26.01
CA GLY A 443 -10.67 17.82 -26.00
C GLY A 443 -9.28 18.08 -26.60
N GLY A 444 -9.05 19.25 -27.23
CA GLY A 444 -7.75 19.59 -27.82
C GLY A 444 -6.68 19.82 -26.76
N HIS A 445 -5.43 19.49 -27.06
CA HIS A 445 -4.33 19.65 -26.11
C HIS A 445 -3.99 21.13 -25.85
N VAL A 446 -3.75 21.47 -24.58
CA VAL A 446 -3.17 22.77 -24.19
C VAL A 446 -1.80 22.92 -24.86
N PHE A 447 -0.92 21.94 -24.70
CA PHE A 447 0.45 21.97 -25.23
C PHE A 447 0.60 21.21 -26.57
N ASP A 448 -0.10 21.66 -27.60
CA ASP A 448 -0.20 21.05 -28.94
C ASP A 448 1.11 20.97 -29.77
N LYS A 449 2.24 21.41 -29.22
CA LYS A 449 3.57 21.27 -29.82
C LYS A 449 4.55 20.50 -28.93
N LEU A 450 4.15 20.18 -27.69
CA LEU A 450 4.97 19.53 -26.68
C LEU A 450 4.57 18.06 -26.50
N ASP A 451 5.58 17.22 -26.33
CA ASP A 451 5.44 15.86 -25.84
C ASP A 451 6.49 15.59 -24.75
N THR A 452 6.40 14.45 -24.07
CA THR A 452 7.34 14.12 -22.99
C THR A 452 8.76 13.82 -23.49
N THR A 453 8.96 13.48 -24.75
CA THR A 453 10.29 13.26 -25.33
C THR A 453 11.01 14.59 -25.51
N LYS A 454 10.36 15.58 -26.14
CA LYS A 454 10.85 16.97 -26.26
C LYS A 454 11.13 17.59 -24.89
N LEU A 455 10.20 17.43 -23.93
CA LEU A 455 10.40 17.95 -22.57
C LEU A 455 11.63 17.34 -21.89
N ASN A 456 11.78 16.01 -21.92
CA ASN A 456 12.91 15.36 -21.25
C ASN A 456 14.23 15.56 -22.00
N ALA A 457 14.22 15.80 -23.31
CA ALA A 457 15.40 16.24 -24.06
C ALA A 457 15.88 17.61 -23.56
N HIS A 458 15.02 18.63 -23.57
CA HIS A 458 15.37 19.96 -23.07
C HIS A 458 15.85 19.95 -21.61
N LEU A 459 15.19 19.18 -20.74
CA LEU A 459 15.62 19.03 -19.35
C LEU A 459 17.00 18.37 -19.21
N LYS A 460 17.34 17.39 -20.05
CA LYS A 460 18.66 16.73 -20.07
C LYS A 460 19.78 17.70 -20.43
N ASP A 461 19.51 18.69 -21.28
CA ASP A 461 20.49 19.71 -21.68
C ASP A 461 20.77 20.71 -20.54
N LEU A 462 19.77 21.00 -19.70
CA LEU A 462 19.93 21.85 -18.51
C LEU A 462 20.68 21.15 -17.35
N MET A 463 20.60 19.81 -17.28
CA MET A 463 21.32 18.99 -16.30
C MET A 463 21.40 17.52 -16.78
N PRO A 464 22.59 16.94 -16.98
CA PRO A 464 22.74 15.58 -17.50
C PRO A 464 21.97 14.51 -16.71
N GLY A 465 21.01 13.87 -17.39
CA GLY A 465 20.16 12.82 -16.81
C GLY A 465 18.96 13.33 -15.99
N LEU A 466 18.67 14.64 -16.04
CA LEU A 466 17.42 15.21 -15.54
C LEU A 466 16.24 14.75 -16.40
N THR A 467 15.09 14.56 -15.75
CA THR A 467 13.79 14.29 -16.39
C THR A 467 12.69 14.90 -15.53
N ALA A 468 11.49 15.08 -16.09
CA ALA A 468 10.31 15.57 -15.36
C ALA A 468 9.98 14.74 -14.09
N LYS A 469 10.38 13.46 -14.05
CA LYS A 469 10.22 12.59 -12.87
C LYS A 469 11.08 13.02 -11.68
N VAL A 470 12.24 13.64 -11.92
CA VAL A 470 13.17 14.08 -10.86
C VAL A 470 12.61 15.23 -10.05
N PHE A 471 11.88 16.18 -10.67
CA PHE A 471 11.24 17.31 -9.97
C PHE A 471 10.29 16.83 -8.88
N ARG A 472 9.50 15.77 -9.12
CA ARG A 472 8.60 15.21 -8.10
C ARG A 472 9.37 14.64 -6.91
N THR A 473 10.49 13.96 -7.15
CA THR A 473 11.36 13.41 -6.10
C THR A 473 12.07 14.52 -5.31
N TYR A 474 12.57 15.54 -6.02
CA TYR A 474 13.20 16.72 -5.44
C TYR A 474 12.21 17.48 -4.55
N ASN A 475 11.05 17.89 -5.08
CA ASN A 475 10.01 18.60 -4.33
C ASN A 475 9.52 17.80 -3.12
N ALA A 476 9.26 16.50 -3.30
CA ALA A 476 8.84 15.65 -2.19
C ALA A 476 9.89 15.53 -1.08
N SER A 477 11.18 15.41 -1.45
CA SER A 477 12.27 15.30 -0.48
C SER A 477 12.57 16.64 0.20
N ILE A 478 12.65 17.74 -0.54
CA ILE A 478 12.98 19.06 0.02
C ILE A 478 11.86 19.58 0.93
N THR A 479 10.58 19.42 0.55
CA THR A 479 9.47 19.79 1.44
C THR A 479 9.38 18.91 2.70
N LEU A 480 9.93 17.68 2.69
CA LEU A 480 10.11 16.95 3.94
C LEU A 480 11.24 17.55 4.79
N ASP A 481 12.40 17.82 4.18
CA ASP A 481 13.57 18.42 4.81
C ASP A 481 13.22 19.75 5.47
N ASP A 482 12.70 20.70 4.69
CA ASP A 482 12.31 22.06 5.12
C ASP A 482 11.33 21.99 6.32
N ILE A 483 10.20 21.28 6.17
CA ILE A 483 9.17 21.18 7.23
C ILE A 483 9.70 20.50 8.50
N LEU A 484 10.53 19.46 8.37
CA LEU A 484 11.13 18.80 9.54
C LEU A 484 12.14 19.70 10.25
N ASN A 485 12.86 20.56 9.53
CA ASN A 485 13.82 21.50 10.11
C ASN A 485 13.14 22.74 10.71
N GLU A 486 12.00 23.18 10.17
CA GLU A 486 11.23 24.33 10.67
C GLU A 486 10.33 24.00 11.88
N GLU A 487 9.78 22.78 11.96
CA GLU A 487 8.68 22.47 12.89
C GLU A 487 9.01 21.39 13.94
N THR A 488 10.24 20.87 14.01
CA THR A 488 10.61 19.88 15.04
C THR A 488 11.15 20.55 16.29
N GLU A 489 10.28 20.79 17.26
CA GLU A 489 10.64 21.24 18.59
C GLU A 489 11.07 20.06 19.50
N ASP A 490 11.67 20.41 20.65
CA ASP A 490 11.85 19.44 21.73
C ASP A 490 10.52 19.12 22.42
N GLY A 491 10.32 17.82 22.66
CA GLY A 491 9.03 17.27 23.04
C GLY A 491 9.09 15.74 23.07
N ASN A 492 7.96 15.12 23.42
CA ASN A 492 7.92 13.67 23.59
C ASN A 492 7.93 12.92 22.24
N LEU A 493 8.20 11.61 22.29
CA LEU A 493 8.30 10.74 21.11
C LEU A 493 7.04 10.78 20.22
N ILE A 494 5.84 10.93 20.81
CA ILE A 494 4.57 10.98 20.06
C ILE A 494 4.39 12.35 19.40
N GLU A 495 4.77 13.44 20.05
CA GLU A 495 4.81 14.79 19.46
C GLU A 495 5.76 14.82 18.25
N LYS A 496 7.01 14.34 18.39
CA LYS A 496 7.98 14.24 17.29
C LYS A 496 7.48 13.35 16.14
N ILE A 497 6.85 12.20 16.42
CA ILE A 497 6.23 11.33 15.39
C ILE A 497 5.04 12.01 14.69
N ASN A 498 4.27 12.85 15.38
CA ASN A 498 3.16 13.60 14.78
C ASN A 498 3.66 14.71 13.85
N VAL A 499 4.75 15.42 14.18
CA VAL A 499 5.43 16.35 13.26
C VAL A 499 5.84 15.63 11.97
N TYR A 500 6.53 14.48 12.07
CA TYR A 500 6.90 13.69 10.90
C TYR A 500 5.67 13.22 10.08
N SER A 501 4.59 12.82 10.76
CA SER A 501 3.35 12.40 10.10
C SER A 501 2.73 13.55 9.30
N ARG A 502 2.76 14.77 9.86
CA ARG A 502 2.24 16.00 9.23
C ARG A 502 3.12 16.48 8.08
N ALA A 503 4.45 16.42 8.20
CA ALA A 503 5.37 16.70 7.09
C ALA A 503 5.13 15.76 5.89
N ASN A 504 5.05 14.44 6.12
CA ASN A 504 4.73 13.48 5.06
C ASN A 504 3.29 13.66 4.51
N LYS A 505 2.34 14.17 5.31
CA LYS A 505 0.99 14.54 4.84
C LYS A 505 1.05 15.68 3.82
N GLN A 506 1.84 16.74 4.07
CA GLN A 506 2.00 17.83 3.11
C GLN A 506 2.66 17.36 1.81
N VAL A 507 3.71 16.54 1.89
CA VAL A 507 4.33 15.91 0.71
C VAL A 507 3.34 15.03 -0.07
N ALA A 508 2.49 14.28 0.62
CA ALA A 508 1.46 13.46 0.00
C ALA A 508 0.36 14.31 -0.68
N ILE A 509 -0.02 15.45 -0.11
CA ILE A 509 -0.94 16.43 -0.71
C ILE A 509 -0.33 17.02 -1.99
N ILE A 510 0.91 17.53 -1.93
CA ILE A 510 1.64 18.07 -3.09
C ILE A 510 1.76 17.03 -4.21
N CYS A 511 1.99 15.76 -3.87
CA CYS A 511 2.09 14.68 -4.84
C CYS A 511 0.73 14.14 -5.36
N ASN A 512 -0.40 14.69 -4.87
CA ASN A 512 -1.77 14.20 -5.02
C ASN A 512 -1.92 12.69 -4.74
N HIS A 513 -1.36 12.23 -3.63
CA HIS A 513 -1.46 10.84 -3.15
C HIS A 513 -2.72 10.66 -2.29
N GLN A 514 -3.88 10.59 -2.95
CA GLN A 514 -5.17 10.36 -2.30
C GLN A 514 -5.49 8.87 -2.12
N ARG A 515 -6.47 8.56 -1.26
CA ARG A 515 -7.17 7.28 -1.17
C ARG A 515 -8.63 7.49 -0.76
N ALA A 516 -9.49 6.52 -1.08
CA ALA A 516 -10.82 6.42 -0.47
C ALA A 516 -10.70 6.18 1.05
N VAL A 517 -11.72 6.62 1.80
CA VAL A 517 -11.81 6.35 3.25
C VAL A 517 -11.94 4.82 3.45
N PRO A 518 -11.12 4.18 4.30
CA PRO A 518 -11.20 2.74 4.51
C PRO A 518 -12.57 2.31 5.07
N LYS A 519 -13.17 1.23 4.57
CA LYS A 519 -14.48 0.71 5.05
C LYS A 519 -14.51 0.33 6.55
N SER A 520 -13.35 0.24 7.20
CA SER A 520 -13.21 0.01 8.66
C SER A 520 -12.81 1.26 9.46
N HIS A 521 -12.84 2.45 8.85
CA HIS A 521 -12.41 3.70 9.48
C HIS A 521 -13.29 4.04 10.70
N ASP A 522 -14.59 4.10 10.51
CA ASP A 522 -15.50 4.64 11.52
C ASP A 522 -15.62 3.68 12.71
N SER A 523 -15.61 2.36 12.47
CA SER A 523 -15.53 1.36 13.54
C SER A 523 -14.19 1.32 14.29
N GLN A 524 -13.14 1.97 13.78
CA GLN A 524 -11.90 2.23 14.52
C GLN A 524 -11.97 3.56 15.29
N MET A 525 -12.65 4.58 14.75
CA MET A 525 -12.87 5.86 15.42
C MET A 525 -13.80 5.72 16.62
N THR A 526 -14.89 4.94 16.51
CA THR A 526 -15.76 4.60 17.65
C THR A 526 -14.97 3.94 18.78
N LYS A 527 -14.14 2.94 18.46
CA LYS A 527 -13.28 2.25 19.45
C LYS A 527 -12.22 3.14 20.09
N LEU A 528 -11.76 4.18 19.39
CA LEU A 528 -10.89 5.19 19.98
C LEU A 528 -11.69 6.11 20.93
N ASN A 529 -12.88 6.56 20.53
CA ASN A 529 -13.77 7.35 21.39
C ASN A 529 -14.14 6.59 22.68
N GLU A 530 -14.68 5.38 22.57
CA GLU A 530 -15.01 4.50 23.70
C GLU A 530 -13.86 4.41 24.71
N LYS A 531 -12.63 4.19 24.20
CA LYS A 531 -11.43 4.05 25.04
C LYS A 531 -10.94 5.37 25.65
N ILE A 532 -11.15 6.49 24.95
CA ILE A 532 -10.89 7.84 25.46
C ILE A 532 -11.88 8.20 26.57
N ASP A 533 -13.15 7.83 26.40
CA ASP A 533 -14.23 8.16 27.35
C ASP A 533 -14.18 7.28 28.61
N GLU A 534 -13.78 6.00 28.49
CA GLU A 534 -13.39 5.16 29.64
C GLU A 534 -12.27 5.81 30.48
N LEU A 535 -11.24 6.35 29.83
CA LEU A 535 -10.12 7.01 30.51
C LEU A 535 -10.55 8.35 31.14
N LYS A 536 -11.42 9.12 30.48
CA LYS A 536 -12.01 10.36 31.03
C LYS A 536 -12.84 10.06 32.28
N ALA A 537 -13.69 9.04 32.25
CA ALA A 537 -14.44 8.58 33.42
C ALA A 537 -13.53 8.14 34.58
N GLN A 538 -12.46 7.38 34.30
CA GLN A 538 -11.50 6.94 35.33
C GLN A 538 -10.70 8.11 35.93
N ARG A 539 -10.33 9.11 35.12
CA ARG A 539 -9.71 10.36 35.59
C ARG A 539 -10.65 11.11 36.54
N ASP A 540 -11.91 11.24 36.17
CA ASP A 540 -12.87 12.07 36.90
C ASP A 540 -13.31 11.39 38.22
N GLU A 541 -13.42 10.06 38.22
CA GLU A 541 -13.51 9.25 39.44
C GLU A 541 -12.34 9.53 40.39
N TRP A 542 -11.09 9.51 39.89
CA TRP A 542 -9.91 9.75 40.72
C TRP A 542 -9.77 11.21 41.19
N LYS A 543 -10.24 12.19 40.41
CA LYS A 543 -10.35 13.59 40.85
C LYS A 543 -11.36 13.73 42.00
N ALA A 544 -12.51 13.07 41.91
CA ALA A 544 -13.50 13.06 43.00
C ALA A 544 -12.99 12.33 44.26
N ASP A 545 -12.21 11.26 44.11
CA ASP A 545 -11.54 10.55 45.22
C ASP A 545 -10.39 11.38 45.83
N LEU A 546 -9.64 12.14 45.01
CA LEU A 546 -8.60 13.07 45.49
C LEU A 546 -9.19 14.18 46.35
N GLU A 547 -10.30 14.78 45.92
CA GLU A 547 -11.01 15.80 46.68
C GLU A 547 -11.55 15.29 48.01
N ARG A 548 -12.01 14.03 48.06
CA ARG A 548 -12.40 13.37 49.33
C ARG A 548 -11.20 13.18 50.24
N ALA A 549 -10.09 12.67 49.70
CA ALA A 549 -8.87 12.42 50.46
C ALA A 549 -8.26 13.71 51.04
N LYS A 550 -8.20 14.80 50.26
CA LYS A 550 -7.77 16.13 50.74
C LYS A 550 -8.67 16.69 51.84
N LYS A 551 -9.96 16.35 51.83
CA LYS A 551 -10.95 16.74 52.85
C LYS A 551 -11.08 15.72 54.00
N GLY A 552 -10.15 14.78 54.13
CA GLY A 552 -10.13 13.75 55.18
C GLY A 552 -11.27 12.72 55.11
N LYS A 553 -12.08 12.74 54.05
CA LYS A 553 -13.25 11.87 53.88
C LYS A 553 -12.85 10.52 53.27
N PRO A 554 -13.56 9.42 53.60
CA PRO A 554 -13.33 8.15 52.94
C PRO A 554 -13.58 8.25 51.42
N LEU A 555 -12.80 7.47 50.67
CA LEU A 555 -12.94 7.30 49.22
C LEU A 555 -14.34 6.78 48.88
N ALA A 556 -14.79 7.01 47.65
CA ALA A 556 -15.98 6.33 47.14
C ALA A 556 -15.80 4.80 47.22
N GLY A 557 -16.89 4.07 47.48
CA GLY A 557 -16.89 2.62 47.31
C GLY A 557 -16.53 2.23 45.87
N ASP A 558 -16.03 1.02 45.69
CA ASP A 558 -15.94 0.40 44.37
C ASP A 558 -17.35 0.09 43.82
N LYS A 559 -17.48 -0.39 42.58
CA LYS A 559 -18.80 -0.67 41.95
C LYS A 559 -19.64 -1.69 42.74
N ASP A 560 -19.00 -2.52 43.56
CA ASP A 560 -19.63 -3.49 44.48
C ASP A 560 -19.95 -2.91 45.88
N GLY A 561 -19.82 -1.59 46.09
CA GLY A 561 -19.97 -0.93 47.40
C GLY A 561 -18.81 -1.17 48.38
N LYS A 562 -17.83 -2.00 48.03
CA LYS A 562 -16.67 -2.34 48.88
C LYS A 562 -15.76 -1.11 49.11
N PRO A 563 -15.21 -0.91 50.32
CA PRO A 563 -14.34 0.24 50.59
C PRO A 563 -13.04 0.15 49.80
N LYS A 564 -12.75 1.15 48.97
CA LYS A 564 -11.47 1.25 48.25
C LYS A 564 -10.30 1.30 49.24
N ARG A 565 -9.22 0.57 48.92
CA ARG A 565 -7.96 0.59 49.68
C ARG A 565 -7.45 2.04 49.76
N LYS A 566 -7.24 2.56 50.98
CA LYS A 566 -6.77 3.94 51.21
C LYS A 566 -5.57 4.27 50.32
N LEU A 567 -5.73 5.26 49.46
CA LEU A 567 -4.70 5.85 48.60
C LEU A 567 -4.37 7.23 49.15
N THR A 568 -3.08 7.60 49.18
CA THR A 568 -2.68 8.97 49.54
C THR A 568 -3.02 9.94 48.40
N PRO A 569 -3.24 11.24 48.69
CA PRO A 569 -3.46 12.27 47.67
C PRO A 569 -2.39 12.26 46.57
N GLU A 570 -1.12 12.17 46.93
CA GLU A 570 0.04 12.11 46.03
C GLU A 570 -0.05 10.97 45.00
N VAL A 571 -0.52 9.79 45.42
CA VAL A 571 -0.67 8.61 44.55
C VAL A 571 -1.89 8.77 43.64
N LEU A 572 -2.93 9.50 44.06
CA LEU A 572 -4.05 9.87 43.20
C LEU A 572 -3.64 10.93 42.18
N GLU A 573 -2.89 11.96 42.57
CA GLU A 573 -2.36 12.99 41.65
C GLU A 573 -1.41 12.39 40.61
N THR A 574 -0.46 11.55 41.04
CA THR A 574 0.43 10.78 40.15
C THR A 574 -0.36 9.90 39.15
N LYS A 575 -1.50 9.35 39.58
CA LYS A 575 -2.38 8.53 38.74
C LYS A 575 -3.19 9.36 37.75
N ILE A 576 -3.76 10.48 38.19
CA ILE A 576 -4.52 11.43 37.36
C ILE A 576 -3.62 11.97 36.25
N SER A 577 -2.44 12.48 36.60
CA SER A 577 -1.44 12.97 35.64
C SER A 577 -1.13 11.94 34.54
N ARG A 578 -0.86 10.68 34.91
CA ARG A 578 -0.59 9.60 33.94
C ARG A 578 -1.76 9.29 33.01
N ILE A 579 -3.01 9.40 33.49
CA ILE A 579 -4.18 9.23 32.61
C ILE A 579 -4.40 10.47 31.74
N GLU A 580 -4.15 11.69 32.24
CA GLU A 580 -4.26 12.91 31.45
C GLU A 580 -3.23 12.93 30.31
N THR A 581 -1.98 12.50 30.55
CA THR A 581 -1.01 12.23 29.47
C THR A 581 -1.56 11.23 28.46
N ARG A 582 -2.08 10.08 28.91
CA ARG A 582 -2.62 9.03 28.03
C ARG A 582 -3.84 9.50 27.23
N ILE A 583 -4.69 10.34 27.81
CA ILE A 583 -5.83 10.97 27.10
C ILE A 583 -5.29 11.89 26.01
N LYS A 584 -4.29 12.75 26.30
CA LYS A 584 -3.63 13.60 25.29
C LYS A 584 -3.07 12.76 24.14
N GLU A 585 -2.31 11.70 24.44
CA GLU A 585 -1.76 10.78 23.44
C GLU A 585 -2.86 10.14 22.55
N MET A 586 -3.98 9.73 23.15
CA MET A 586 -5.08 9.09 22.42
C MET A 586 -5.93 10.07 21.61
N ASP A 587 -6.25 11.26 22.14
CA ASP A 587 -6.93 12.33 21.39
C ASP A 587 -6.03 12.82 20.23
N MET A 588 -4.70 12.96 20.41
CA MET A 588 -3.76 13.23 19.31
C MET A 588 -3.75 12.10 18.25
N THR A 589 -3.75 10.83 18.68
CA THR A 589 -3.78 9.67 17.78
C THR A 589 -5.09 9.62 16.97
N LYS A 590 -6.21 9.99 17.59
CA LYS A 590 -7.53 10.12 16.96
C LYS A 590 -7.54 11.22 15.91
N THR A 591 -7.08 12.43 16.24
CA THR A 591 -7.00 13.56 15.29
C THR A 591 -6.11 13.23 14.10
N ASN A 592 -4.92 12.67 14.33
CA ASN A 592 -4.00 12.26 13.25
C ASN A 592 -4.64 11.15 12.36
N ARG A 593 -5.40 10.21 12.92
CA ARG A 593 -6.13 9.20 12.12
C ARG A 593 -7.20 9.83 11.21
N GLU A 594 -8.00 10.72 11.77
CA GLU A 594 -9.06 11.46 11.07
C GLU A 594 -8.49 12.31 9.93
N GLU A 595 -7.44 13.10 10.22
CA GLU A 595 -6.75 13.96 9.25
C GLU A 595 -6.10 13.19 8.09
N LEU A 596 -5.70 11.93 8.31
CA LEU A 596 -5.04 11.10 7.33
C LEU A 596 -6.01 10.17 6.56
N LYS A 597 -7.30 10.16 6.86
CA LYS A 597 -8.22 9.14 6.33
C LYS A 597 -8.25 9.08 4.80
N THR A 598 -8.16 10.23 4.12
CA THR A 598 -8.12 10.36 2.65
C THR A 598 -6.71 10.38 2.02
N VAL A 599 -5.62 10.29 2.82
CA VAL A 599 -4.24 10.52 2.33
C VAL A 599 -3.40 9.24 2.34
N ALA A 600 -2.70 8.97 1.23
CA ALA A 600 -1.90 7.76 1.00
C ALA A 600 -0.39 7.96 1.34
N LEU A 601 -0.09 8.15 2.62
CA LEU A 601 1.27 8.39 3.15
C LEU A 601 2.35 7.34 2.80
N GLY A 602 1.97 6.15 2.34
CA GLY A 602 2.92 5.09 1.98
C GLY A 602 3.66 5.39 0.68
N THR A 603 2.95 5.94 -0.32
CA THR A 603 3.47 6.11 -1.68
C THR A 603 4.55 7.20 -1.75
N SER A 604 4.39 8.31 -1.04
CA SER A 604 5.43 9.34 -0.86
C SER A 604 6.67 8.73 -0.17
N LYS A 605 6.44 8.12 0.99
CA LYS A 605 7.47 7.58 1.89
C LYS A 605 8.35 6.47 1.29
N ILE A 606 7.80 5.63 0.41
CA ILE A 606 8.56 4.54 -0.21
C ILE A 606 9.30 5.03 -1.46
N ASN A 607 8.65 5.86 -2.29
CA ASN A 607 9.12 6.11 -3.66
C ASN A 607 9.73 7.51 -3.92
N TYR A 608 9.41 8.51 -3.09
CA TYR A 608 9.73 9.94 -3.37
C TYR A 608 10.50 10.69 -2.27
N LEU A 609 10.49 10.19 -1.02
CA LEU A 609 11.27 10.76 0.09
C LEU A 609 12.66 10.12 0.18
N ASP A 610 13.73 10.91 0.10
CA ASP A 610 15.09 10.41 0.38
C ASP A 610 15.17 9.90 1.85
N PRO A 611 15.36 8.59 2.07
CA PRO A 611 15.33 8.01 3.42
C PRO A 611 16.45 8.54 4.32
N ARG A 612 17.49 9.18 3.76
CA ARG A 612 18.57 9.79 4.54
C ARG A 612 18.10 11.01 5.31
N ILE A 613 17.12 11.76 4.81
CA ILE A 613 16.50 12.88 5.54
C ILE A 613 15.80 12.32 6.79
N THR A 614 14.97 11.28 6.63
CA THR A 614 14.32 10.57 7.74
C THR A 614 15.34 10.03 8.74
N VAL A 615 16.43 9.40 8.28
CA VAL A 615 17.45 8.81 9.17
C VAL A 615 18.28 9.87 9.90
N ALA A 616 18.61 11.00 9.25
CA ALA A 616 19.27 12.13 9.89
C ALA A 616 18.38 12.74 10.97
N TRP A 617 17.14 13.08 10.63
CA TRP A 617 16.15 13.61 11.57
C TRP A 617 15.90 12.69 12.77
N CYS A 618 15.83 11.37 12.54
CA CYS A 618 15.70 10.37 13.62
C CYS A 618 16.91 10.38 14.56
N LYS A 619 18.13 10.53 14.04
CA LYS A 619 19.35 10.63 14.85
C LYS A 619 19.39 11.94 15.66
N THR A 620 19.10 13.08 15.02
CA THR A 620 19.16 14.40 15.65
C THR A 620 18.19 14.54 16.82
N HIS A 621 16.97 13.99 16.70
CA HIS A 621 15.90 14.19 17.68
C HIS A 621 15.64 12.96 18.57
N GLU A 622 16.57 12.00 18.61
CA GLU A 622 16.53 10.73 19.36
C GLU A 622 15.28 9.85 19.09
N VAL A 623 14.69 9.94 17.89
CA VAL A 623 13.52 9.14 17.51
C VAL A 623 13.98 7.77 16.97
N PRO A 624 13.51 6.64 17.55
CA PRO A 624 13.89 5.32 17.04
C PRO A 624 13.40 5.11 15.61
N ILE A 625 14.33 4.76 14.71
CA ILE A 625 14.09 4.66 13.26
C ILE A 625 12.95 3.68 12.94
N GLU A 626 12.81 2.60 13.73
CA GLU A 626 11.75 1.61 13.60
C GLU A 626 10.36 2.09 14.05
N LYS A 627 10.23 3.29 14.65
CA LYS A 627 8.93 3.96 14.84
C LYS A 627 8.48 4.66 13.56
N VAL A 628 9.40 5.30 12.85
CA VAL A 628 9.10 6.05 11.62
C VAL A 628 9.03 5.12 10.40
N LEU A 629 9.99 4.21 10.23
CA LEU A 629 10.15 3.38 9.03
C LEU A 629 9.49 1.98 9.12
N GLN A 630 8.50 1.77 10.00
CA GLN A 630 7.78 0.48 10.21
C GLN A 630 7.35 -0.27 8.93
N SER A 631 7.01 0.46 7.87
CA SER A 631 6.56 -0.09 6.57
C SER A 631 7.70 -0.70 5.73
N LEU A 632 8.96 -0.42 6.08
CA LEU A 632 10.16 -0.97 5.46
C LEU A 632 10.62 -2.15 6.31
N GLY A 633 10.24 -3.37 5.92
CA GLY A 633 10.46 -4.57 6.72
C GLY A 633 11.92 -4.73 7.17
N SER A 634 12.13 -5.26 8.39
CA SER A 634 13.39 -5.22 9.17
C SER A 634 14.73 -5.35 8.39
N PRO A 635 14.90 -6.22 7.37
CA PRO A 635 16.12 -6.23 6.55
C PRO A 635 16.42 -4.94 5.78
N LEU A 636 15.40 -4.17 5.37
CA LEU A 636 15.59 -2.92 4.61
C LEU A 636 16.17 -1.81 5.48
N VAL A 637 15.79 -1.76 6.75
CA VAL A 637 16.41 -0.86 7.74
C VAL A 637 17.90 -1.18 7.85
N CYS A 638 18.30 -2.46 7.85
CA CYS A 638 19.71 -2.83 7.83
C CYS A 638 20.44 -2.35 6.55
N VAL A 639 19.82 -2.44 5.37
CA VAL A 639 20.47 -1.97 4.11
C VAL A 639 20.62 -0.44 4.11
N ILE A 640 19.57 0.30 4.49
CA ILE A 640 19.64 1.77 4.59
C ILE A 640 20.67 2.20 5.65
N VAL A 641 20.71 1.53 6.80
CA VAL A 641 21.73 1.77 7.85
C VAL A 641 23.14 1.46 7.34
N VAL A 642 23.40 0.30 6.75
CA VAL A 642 24.74 -0.08 6.26
C VAL A 642 25.23 0.88 5.16
N LEU A 643 24.36 1.31 4.24
CA LEU A 643 24.71 2.33 3.24
C LEU A 643 24.89 3.74 3.83
N SER A 644 24.30 4.03 4.99
CA SER A 644 24.46 5.29 5.74
C SER A 644 25.66 5.30 6.71
N PHE A 645 26.45 4.21 6.75
CA PHE A 645 27.71 4.09 7.50
C PHE A 645 28.92 4.03 6.54
N ALA A 646 28.73 4.36 5.26
CA ALA A 646 29.71 4.26 4.18
C ALA A 646 29.99 5.60 3.48
N ALA A 647 29.88 6.70 4.21
CA ALA A 647 30.41 8.01 3.87
C ALA A 647 31.00 8.64 5.15
N PRO A 648 32.15 9.32 5.08
CA PRO A 648 32.69 10.13 6.18
C PRO A 648 31.85 11.40 6.40
#